data_AF-A0A6C2U2M8-F1
#
_entry.id   AF-A0A6C2U2M8-F1
#
_cell.length_a   1.000
_cell.length_b   1.000
_cell.length_c   1.000
_cell.angle_alpha   90.00
_cell.angle_beta   90.00
_cell.angle_gamma   90.00
#
_symmetry.space_group_name_H-M   'P 1'
#
loop_
_entity.id
_entity.type
_entity.pdbx_description
1 polymer ?
#
loop_
_entity_poly.entity_id
_entity_poly.type
_entity_poly.pdbx_seq_one_letter_code
_entity_poly.pdbx_strand_id
1 'polypeptide(L)'
;MMKQLTWFGFAALIFAASATAETVRFYDDEAGSDNLWTNVQNWEYKPAGSWTNYAQLPESDDSVIITYGDSVVIDAAGLAVANEIDLGKYGVHGSLTTTSDGTLTTTADIMMNGSIKKTGNSEIGDPTKLINYGTNTIGTILNLASGSNRVYNAGQFSANAISLATAAETDVGGGTMMASTALFTNDVTGVVDVTANFTMASGDNSVAVLQNQGDMNVGGDVETSIGTSRITNEGTLDAANMYLGAGANGTTFFANTADGTVTTTGAMKLSEGAGAAVTMLNQGDMNVGAGFETHIGTSRITNEGTLDAANMYLGAGANGTTFFTNTLDGVINVSGVQQFGNGAGSSVTFVNAGTNLVTGNIETMGNGSVTINNSGLMESTANNINIGADTVVNNSGTMTAKVDFNLSGGTVVNDGTISTVEGSATKPASVFNNGFAFENTANGVLDLGWQLNLDAGTFTNRGTVTTGKSIYMGATASGGELTVYNAKDATIDPGGSLIMGNKAGSATATLINEGDILAGATSGMQLNHGTQTIQNKADGYIQAGILKTAMQADSVSIISNEGEILVTRGDPFGYFTSVAGTTLVHNAASGTFTVRYDMTLSEQSTAFTSITNSGTMSVGGDLSLALLGKTELVMDAGTLTLGGALVMTNGGSGLIDLNSGLLDLGSLDMNLEDENVYANYSVLMSGGEIWVDGDVYDDWTDAIALGVFEYDGDDLDGELAVTFEDGHTKLYVIPEPATLGLILLSGAVLLIGRRIRR
;
A
#
# COMPACT_ATOMS: atom_id res chain seq x y z
N MET A 1 35.67 -16.22 -70.62
CA MET A 1 34.54 -16.61 -71.49
C MET A 1 33.67 -15.37 -71.64
N MET A 2 33.69 -14.59 -72.73
CA MET A 2 33.15 -14.93 -74.07
C MET A 2 31.83 -15.68 -73.89
N LYS A 3 30.64 -15.14 -74.14
CA LYS A 3 30.04 -14.41 -75.30
C LYS A 3 28.62 -13.98 -74.81
N GLN A 4 27.86 -13.02 -75.32
CA GLN A 4 27.62 -12.46 -76.66
C GLN A 4 26.65 -11.27 -76.40
N LEU A 5 26.84 -10.03 -76.87
CA LEU A 5 26.64 -9.51 -78.24
C LEU A 5 25.29 -9.97 -78.84
N THR A 6 24.34 -9.10 -79.19
CA THR A 6 24.37 -8.13 -80.32
C THR A 6 23.21 -7.10 -80.18
N TRP A 7 23.37 -5.78 -80.40
CA TRP A 7 23.52 -5.04 -81.69
C TRP A 7 22.31 -5.24 -82.63
N PHE A 8 21.67 -4.27 -83.29
CA PHE A 8 21.98 -2.97 -83.95
C PHE A 8 20.71 -2.08 -83.88
N GLY A 9 20.64 -0.76 -84.14
CA GLY A 9 21.48 0.19 -84.89
C GLY A 9 20.56 1.15 -85.70
N PHE A 10 21.17 2.24 -86.20
CA PHE A 10 20.66 3.42 -86.96
C PHE A 10 20.32 4.65 -86.08
N ALA A 11 21.19 5.67 -85.92
CA ALA A 11 21.87 6.57 -86.88
C ALA A 11 20.94 7.58 -87.57
N ALA A 12 21.02 8.87 -87.18
CA ALA A 12 21.58 9.95 -88.02
C ALA A 12 21.17 11.37 -87.56
N LEU A 13 22.21 12.20 -87.42
CA LEU A 13 22.36 13.61 -87.85
C LEU A 13 21.47 14.78 -87.34
N ILE A 14 22.15 15.67 -86.58
CA ILE A 14 22.38 17.13 -86.80
C ILE A 14 21.17 18.07 -87.08
N PHE A 15 20.88 19.02 -86.18
CA PHE A 15 21.26 20.45 -86.27
C PHE A 15 20.81 21.26 -85.03
N ALA A 16 21.66 22.22 -84.66
CA ALA A 16 21.47 23.19 -83.60
C ALA A 16 20.36 24.21 -83.91
N ALA A 17 19.67 24.67 -82.87
CA ALA A 17 19.06 25.99 -82.82
C ALA A 17 19.01 26.47 -81.36
N SER A 18 19.75 27.56 -81.10
CA SER A 18 19.49 28.46 -79.98
C SER A 18 18.14 29.17 -80.19
N ALA A 19 17.31 29.20 -79.16
CA ALA A 19 16.14 30.08 -79.05
C ALA A 19 16.07 30.50 -77.56
N THR A 20 16.55 31.69 -77.21
CA THR A 20 15.78 32.95 -77.03
C THR A 20 14.62 32.82 -76.06
N ALA A 21 14.72 33.61 -74.99
CA ALA A 21 13.70 33.91 -74.00
C ALA A 21 12.33 34.13 -74.65
N GLU A 22 11.35 33.35 -74.23
CA GLU A 22 9.95 33.60 -74.49
C GLU A 22 9.30 34.05 -73.18
N THR A 23 9.10 35.37 -73.09
CA THR A 23 8.22 36.03 -72.14
C THR A 23 6.81 35.45 -72.24
N VAL A 24 6.32 34.83 -71.16
CA VAL A 24 4.89 34.62 -70.94
C VAL A 24 4.37 35.81 -70.12
N ARG A 25 3.46 36.59 -70.71
CA ARG A 25 2.67 37.62 -70.02
C ARG A 25 1.39 36.99 -69.47
N PHE A 26 1.01 37.36 -68.25
CA PHE A 26 -0.40 37.47 -67.86
C PHE A 26 -0.64 38.83 -67.17
N TYR A 27 -1.81 39.38 -67.48
CA TYR A 27 -2.30 40.72 -67.14
C TYR A 27 -3.01 40.73 -65.78
N ASP A 28 -2.95 41.89 -65.13
CA ASP A 28 -3.82 42.35 -64.05
C ASP A 28 -5.06 43.05 -64.65
N ASP A 29 -6.23 42.85 -64.05
CA ASP A 29 -7.38 43.78 -64.13
C ASP A 29 -8.47 43.32 -63.13
N GLU A 30 -8.22 43.48 -61.82
CA GLU A 30 -9.23 43.97 -60.87
C GLU A 30 -8.61 44.34 -59.50
N ALA A 31 -9.01 45.50 -58.97
CA ALA A 31 -8.38 46.18 -57.84
C ALA A 31 -8.46 45.39 -56.52
N GLY A 32 -7.31 44.85 -56.11
CA GLY A 32 -7.06 44.20 -54.83
C GLY A 32 -5.65 43.59 -54.80
N SER A 33 -4.65 44.37 -55.22
CA SER A 33 -3.26 43.97 -55.40
C SER A 33 -2.56 43.68 -54.07
N ASP A 34 -2.24 42.41 -53.82
CA ASP A 34 -1.06 41.95 -53.05
C ASP A 34 -0.90 40.44 -53.28
N ASN A 35 -0.27 40.07 -54.39
CA ASN A 35 0.39 38.78 -54.61
C ASN A 35 1.13 38.86 -55.94
N LEU A 36 2.46 39.01 -55.92
CA LEU A 36 3.42 38.34 -56.80
C LEU A 36 4.83 38.90 -56.54
N TRP A 37 5.80 38.01 -56.49
CA TRP A 37 7.20 38.23 -56.14
C TRP A 37 7.87 39.41 -56.86
N THR A 38 8.74 40.13 -56.15
CA THR A 38 9.78 41.00 -56.76
C THR A 38 11.19 40.56 -56.36
N ASN A 39 11.56 39.30 -56.59
CA ASN A 39 12.98 38.99 -56.87
C ASN A 39 13.16 37.76 -57.76
N VAL A 40 13.09 37.98 -59.08
CA VAL A 40 13.13 36.96 -60.15
C VAL A 40 14.58 36.52 -60.49
N GLN A 41 15.59 36.86 -59.68
CA GLN A 41 17.00 36.59 -60.04
C GLN A 41 17.55 35.22 -59.60
N ASN A 42 16.94 34.53 -58.62
CA ASN A 42 17.58 33.36 -57.99
C ASN A 42 16.75 32.06 -58.00
N TRP A 43 15.54 32.06 -58.58
CA TRP A 43 14.62 30.94 -58.54
C TRP A 43 14.15 30.55 -59.95
N GLU A 44 14.32 29.27 -60.31
CA GLU A 44 13.88 28.74 -61.59
C GLU A 44 12.54 28.01 -61.44
N TYR A 45 11.55 28.44 -62.22
CA TYR A 45 10.25 27.75 -62.34
C TYR A 45 10.42 26.45 -63.13
N LYS A 46 10.13 25.31 -62.51
CA LYS A 46 10.01 24.01 -63.16
C LYS A 46 8.62 23.86 -63.80
N PRO A 47 8.52 23.24 -64.98
CA PRO A 47 7.22 22.83 -65.54
C PRO A 47 6.49 21.92 -64.54
N ALA A 48 5.20 22.18 -64.30
CA ALA A 48 4.32 21.58 -63.28
C ALA A 48 4.19 22.33 -61.94
N GLY A 49 4.55 23.61 -61.86
CA GLY A 49 4.21 24.45 -60.70
C GLY A 49 5.14 24.29 -59.50
N SER A 50 6.42 23.97 -59.74
CA SER A 50 7.43 23.90 -58.68
C SER A 50 8.58 24.88 -58.93
N TRP A 51 9.18 25.43 -57.88
CA TRP A 51 10.30 26.38 -57.98
C TRP A 51 11.56 25.78 -57.34
N THR A 52 12.72 26.00 -57.96
CA THR A 52 14.04 25.48 -57.51
C THR A 52 15.01 26.65 -57.32
N ASN A 53 15.71 26.71 -56.19
CA ASN A 53 16.66 27.79 -55.88
C ASN A 53 18.09 27.40 -56.27
N TYR A 54 18.82 28.28 -56.98
CA TYR A 54 20.21 28.08 -57.41
C TYR A 54 21.21 29.08 -56.77
N ALA A 55 20.80 30.03 -55.94
CA ALA A 55 21.71 31.06 -55.39
C ALA A 55 21.30 31.68 -54.05
N GLN A 56 22.33 32.15 -53.33
CA GLN A 56 22.27 32.90 -52.06
C GLN A 56 21.21 34.02 -52.14
N LEU A 57 20.23 34.00 -51.24
CA LEU A 57 19.26 35.09 -51.10
C LEU A 57 19.98 36.35 -50.57
N PRO A 58 19.62 37.57 -51.00
CA PRO A 58 20.21 38.79 -50.46
C PRO A 58 19.97 38.88 -48.95
N GLU A 59 21.00 39.26 -48.19
CA GLU A 59 21.02 39.27 -46.71
C GLU A 59 20.08 40.31 -46.03
N SER A 60 19.03 40.81 -46.67
CA SER A 60 18.17 41.84 -46.05
C SER A 60 16.69 41.76 -46.43
N ASP A 61 15.85 41.54 -45.41
CA ASP A 61 14.44 41.95 -45.25
C ASP A 61 13.28 41.20 -45.93
N ASP A 62 13.51 40.19 -46.78
CA ASP A 62 12.38 39.59 -47.54
C ASP A 62 11.62 38.49 -46.76
N SER A 63 10.29 38.67 -46.63
CA SER A 63 9.33 37.62 -46.22
C SER A 63 8.86 36.83 -47.44
N VAL A 64 8.82 35.50 -47.32
CA VAL A 64 8.45 34.58 -48.40
C VAL A 64 7.03 34.08 -48.17
N ILE A 65 6.11 34.43 -49.06
CA ILE A 65 4.74 33.94 -49.03
C ILE A 65 4.59 32.83 -50.07
N ILE A 66 4.23 31.61 -49.63
CA ILE A 66 3.99 30.46 -50.51
C ILE A 66 2.49 30.15 -50.45
N THR A 67 1.78 30.44 -51.54
CA THR A 67 0.31 30.26 -51.65
C THR A 67 -0.04 29.59 -52.99
N TYR A 68 -1.32 29.35 -53.29
CA TYR A 68 -1.81 28.96 -54.63
C TYR A 68 -1.45 27.56 -55.17
N GLY A 69 -1.37 26.51 -54.33
CA GLY A 69 -1.03 25.17 -54.83
C GLY A 69 0.41 25.07 -55.35
N ASP A 70 1.21 26.11 -55.09
CA ASP A 70 2.63 26.13 -55.37
C ASP A 70 3.36 25.17 -54.43
N SER A 71 4.35 24.48 -54.99
CA SER A 71 5.28 23.64 -54.25
C SER A 71 6.69 24.18 -54.42
N VAL A 72 7.31 24.60 -53.33
CA VAL A 72 8.70 25.04 -53.33
C VAL A 72 9.60 23.86 -52.96
N VAL A 73 10.64 23.61 -53.75
CA VAL A 73 11.63 22.56 -53.48
C VAL A 73 13.02 23.19 -53.36
N ILE A 74 13.65 23.00 -52.21
CA ILE A 74 15.04 23.39 -51.94
C ILE A 74 15.89 22.13 -52.12
N ASP A 75 16.60 22.02 -53.24
CA ASP A 75 17.32 20.81 -53.64
C ASP A 75 18.85 20.95 -53.80
N ALA A 76 19.40 22.14 -53.52
CA ALA A 76 20.82 22.43 -53.67
C ALA A 76 21.55 22.47 -52.31
N ALA A 77 22.81 22.02 -52.31
CA ALA A 77 23.76 22.13 -51.19
C ALA A 77 24.15 23.58 -50.78
N GLY A 78 23.48 24.57 -51.35
CA GLY A 78 23.63 25.99 -51.01
C GLY A 78 22.64 26.42 -49.93
N LEU A 79 23.06 27.36 -49.08
CA LEU A 79 22.23 27.92 -48.01
C LEU A 79 21.09 28.78 -48.60
N ALA A 80 19.85 28.31 -48.52
CA ALA A 80 18.66 29.15 -48.74
C ALA A 80 18.35 29.93 -47.45
N VAL A 81 18.37 31.26 -47.49
CA VAL A 81 18.12 32.14 -46.32
C VAL A 81 16.89 33.01 -46.52
N ALA A 82 15.86 32.88 -45.68
CA ALA A 82 14.70 33.79 -45.68
C ALA A 82 14.60 34.56 -44.35
N ASN A 83 13.88 35.69 -44.30
CA ASN A 83 13.57 36.29 -43.01
C ASN A 83 12.43 35.52 -42.34
N GLU A 84 11.24 35.57 -42.96
CA GLU A 84 10.01 34.91 -42.51
C GLU A 84 9.44 34.08 -43.68
N ILE A 85 8.75 32.97 -43.39
CA ILE A 85 8.00 32.21 -44.40
C ILE A 85 6.55 32.06 -43.95
N ASP A 86 5.60 32.50 -44.78
CA ASP A 86 4.16 32.28 -44.60
C ASP A 86 3.68 31.21 -45.60
N LEU A 87 3.43 30.00 -45.10
CA LEU A 87 2.93 28.86 -45.85
C LEU A 87 1.41 28.83 -45.77
N GLY A 88 0.74 29.06 -46.90
CA GLY A 88 -0.72 28.95 -47.01
C GLY A 88 -1.51 30.14 -46.47
N LYS A 89 -0.89 31.32 -46.44
CA LYS A 89 -1.55 32.61 -46.19
C LYS A 89 -2.89 32.72 -46.93
N TYR A 90 -3.88 33.35 -46.29
CA TYR A 90 -5.25 33.53 -46.81
C TYR A 90 -6.12 32.26 -46.89
N GLY A 91 -5.75 31.19 -46.19
CA GLY A 91 -6.58 30.00 -46.07
C GLY A 91 -6.54 29.10 -47.31
N VAL A 92 -5.42 29.08 -48.02
CA VAL A 92 -5.14 28.23 -49.20
C VAL A 92 -3.95 27.34 -48.91
N HIS A 93 -3.88 26.12 -49.47
CA HIS A 93 -2.77 25.21 -49.19
C HIS A 93 -1.46 25.66 -49.89
N GLY A 94 -0.33 25.49 -49.19
CA GLY A 94 1.03 25.63 -49.73
C GLY A 94 1.91 24.43 -49.36
N SER A 95 2.99 24.20 -50.12
CA SER A 95 3.94 23.11 -49.87
C SER A 95 5.38 23.59 -49.94
N LEU A 96 6.17 23.27 -48.92
CA LEU A 96 7.63 23.50 -48.88
C LEU A 96 8.34 22.18 -48.64
N THR A 97 9.27 21.81 -49.51
CA THR A 97 10.10 20.61 -49.40
C THR A 97 11.59 20.97 -49.43
N THR A 98 12.35 20.40 -48.51
CA THR A 98 13.82 20.49 -48.44
C THR A 98 14.36 19.08 -48.66
N THR A 99 15.15 18.87 -49.72
CA THR A 99 15.70 17.53 -50.04
C THR A 99 16.90 17.22 -49.14
N SER A 100 17.44 16.00 -49.20
CA SER A 100 18.59 15.58 -48.38
C SER A 100 19.82 16.47 -48.52
N ASP A 101 20.02 17.04 -49.70
CA ASP A 101 21.14 17.94 -49.97
C ASP A 101 20.79 19.40 -49.69
N GLY A 102 19.52 19.72 -49.45
CA GLY A 102 19.02 21.08 -49.23
C GLY A 102 19.30 21.62 -47.83
N THR A 103 19.62 22.91 -47.73
CA THR A 103 19.73 23.64 -46.45
C THR A 103 18.85 24.90 -46.47
N LEU A 104 17.92 25.02 -45.52
CA LEU A 104 17.10 26.22 -45.29
C LEU A 104 17.46 26.85 -43.94
N THR A 105 17.59 28.17 -43.92
CA THR A 105 17.71 28.97 -42.71
C THR A 105 16.72 30.13 -42.75
N THR A 106 15.95 30.34 -41.68
CA THR A 106 15.15 31.55 -41.50
C THR A 106 15.66 32.35 -40.31
N THR A 107 15.55 33.68 -40.35
CA THR A 107 15.88 34.53 -39.17
C THR A 107 14.68 34.78 -38.25
N ALA A 108 13.46 34.56 -38.75
CA ALA A 108 12.18 34.71 -38.05
C ALA A 108 11.30 33.45 -38.23
N ASP A 109 9.99 33.62 -38.14
CA ASP A 109 9.01 32.54 -38.05
C ASP A 109 8.79 31.81 -39.39
N ILE A 110 8.37 30.54 -39.28
CA ILE A 110 7.59 29.89 -40.33
C ILE A 110 6.15 29.77 -39.83
N MET A 111 5.25 30.53 -40.44
CA MET A 111 3.82 30.52 -40.17
C MET A 111 3.13 29.57 -41.15
N MET A 112 2.45 28.53 -40.65
CA MET A 112 1.67 27.59 -41.45
C MET A 112 0.18 27.83 -41.23
N ASN A 113 -0.45 28.41 -42.25
CA ASN A 113 -1.87 28.65 -42.34
C ASN A 113 -2.49 27.59 -43.28
N GLY A 114 -3.21 26.64 -42.70
CA GLY A 114 -3.89 25.57 -43.42
C GLY A 114 -5.09 26.07 -44.22
N SER A 115 -5.49 25.30 -45.23
CA SER A 115 -6.66 25.60 -46.06
C SER A 115 -7.96 25.57 -45.23
N ILE A 116 -8.78 26.61 -45.38
CA ILE A 116 -10.10 26.73 -44.76
C ILE A 116 -11.13 26.83 -45.89
N LYS A 117 -11.76 25.72 -46.28
CA LYS A 117 -12.91 25.79 -47.18
C LYS A 117 -14.12 26.32 -46.41
N LYS A 118 -14.48 27.57 -46.66
CA LYS A 118 -15.70 28.22 -46.15
C LYS A 118 -16.93 27.76 -46.95
N THR A 119 -17.29 26.48 -46.88
CA THR A 119 -18.58 26.00 -47.38
C THR A 119 -19.19 25.06 -46.37
N GLY A 120 -20.38 25.41 -45.88
CA GLY A 120 -21.12 24.64 -44.89
C GLY A 120 -21.17 23.16 -45.28
N ASN A 121 -20.82 22.31 -44.30
CA ASN A 121 -20.73 20.85 -44.35
C ASN A 121 -19.45 20.26 -44.97
N SER A 122 -18.48 19.99 -44.09
CA SER A 122 -17.59 18.82 -44.13
C SER A 122 -16.82 18.55 -45.42
N GLU A 123 -15.78 19.34 -45.70
CA GLU A 123 -14.59 18.87 -46.40
C GLU A 123 -13.33 19.48 -45.76
N ILE A 124 -12.52 18.65 -45.12
CA ILE A 124 -11.15 19.01 -44.71
C ILE A 124 -10.40 19.39 -46.00
N GLY A 125 -10.02 20.66 -46.14
CA GLY A 125 -9.21 21.11 -47.28
C GLY A 125 -7.84 20.40 -47.31
N ASP A 126 -7.19 20.36 -48.47
CA ASP A 126 -5.83 19.80 -48.58
C ASP A 126 -4.90 20.50 -47.57
N PRO A 127 -4.08 19.75 -46.82
CA PRO A 127 -3.26 20.32 -45.77
C PRO A 127 -2.09 21.13 -46.35
N THR A 128 -1.72 22.22 -45.68
CA THR A 128 -0.45 22.91 -45.89
C THR A 128 0.69 22.00 -45.40
N LYS A 129 1.76 21.85 -46.18
CA LYS A 129 2.81 20.84 -45.95
C LYS A 129 4.19 21.47 -45.82
N LEU A 130 4.95 20.99 -44.84
CA LEU A 130 6.39 21.18 -44.72
C LEU A 130 7.05 19.79 -44.69
N ILE A 131 7.96 19.53 -45.63
CA ILE A 131 8.67 18.25 -45.75
C ILE A 131 10.16 18.52 -45.66
N ASN A 132 10.84 17.89 -44.70
CA ASN A 132 12.27 18.02 -44.50
C ASN A 132 12.98 16.68 -44.66
N TYR A 133 13.91 16.60 -45.60
CA TYR A 133 14.89 15.52 -45.71
C TYR A 133 16.32 16.02 -45.46
N GLY A 134 16.53 17.34 -45.44
CA GLY A 134 17.83 18.01 -45.37
C GLY A 134 18.08 18.69 -44.03
N THR A 135 18.60 19.92 -44.05
CA THR A 135 18.85 20.71 -42.82
C THR A 135 18.00 21.98 -42.82
N ASN A 136 17.14 22.12 -41.82
CA ASN A 136 16.30 23.31 -41.63
C ASN A 136 16.60 23.98 -40.29
N THR A 137 16.88 25.29 -40.30
CA THR A 137 17.06 26.11 -39.10
C THR A 137 16.09 27.27 -39.11
N ILE A 138 15.19 27.32 -38.14
CA ILE A 138 14.20 28.38 -37.96
C ILE A 138 14.65 29.29 -36.83
N GLY A 139 14.84 30.58 -37.14
CA GLY A 139 15.40 31.55 -36.18
C GLY A 139 14.52 31.76 -34.95
N THR A 140 13.19 31.62 -35.11
CA THR A 140 12.22 31.78 -34.02
C THR A 140 11.23 30.61 -33.98
N ILE A 141 9.98 30.78 -34.39
CA ILE A 141 8.89 29.82 -34.14
C ILE A 141 8.46 29.13 -35.42
N LEU A 142 8.29 27.81 -35.38
CA LEU A 142 7.42 27.10 -36.32
C LEU A 142 6.00 27.09 -35.75
N ASN A 143 5.08 27.85 -36.36
CA ASN A 143 3.72 28.01 -35.84
C ASN A 143 2.68 27.47 -36.82
N LEU A 144 1.97 26.41 -36.44
CA LEU A 144 0.90 25.78 -37.22
C LEU A 144 -0.45 26.31 -36.72
N ALA A 145 -0.87 27.47 -37.24
CA ALA A 145 -1.83 28.34 -36.56
C ALA A 145 -3.30 28.21 -36.98
N SER A 146 -3.60 27.75 -38.19
CA SER A 146 -5.00 27.59 -38.60
C SER A 146 -5.17 26.44 -39.58
N GLY A 147 -6.37 25.89 -39.70
CA GLY A 147 -6.69 24.86 -40.70
C GLY A 147 -5.92 23.54 -40.48
N SER A 148 -5.77 22.76 -41.55
CA SER A 148 -5.03 21.49 -41.54
C SER A 148 -3.57 21.67 -41.98
N ASN A 149 -2.62 21.33 -41.11
CA ASN A 149 -1.18 21.44 -41.33
C ASN A 149 -0.49 20.09 -41.13
N ARG A 150 0.53 19.81 -41.96
CA ARG A 150 1.37 18.61 -41.85
C ARG A 150 2.84 18.95 -41.97
N VAL A 151 3.63 18.48 -41.01
CA VAL A 151 5.09 18.53 -41.05
C VAL A 151 5.61 17.10 -41.06
N TYR A 152 6.53 16.80 -41.97
CA TYR A 152 7.27 15.54 -41.99
C TYR A 152 8.76 15.85 -41.97
N ASN A 153 9.48 15.29 -41.01
CA ASN A 153 10.91 15.45 -40.83
C ASN A 153 11.62 14.10 -40.91
N ALA A 154 12.60 13.98 -41.81
CA ALA A 154 13.53 12.86 -41.96
C ALA A 154 14.97 13.39 -42.16
N GLY A 155 15.24 14.60 -41.67
CA GLY A 155 16.54 15.27 -41.71
C GLY A 155 16.80 16.01 -40.39
N GLN A 156 17.72 16.98 -40.41
CA GLN A 156 17.99 17.84 -39.26
C GLN A 156 17.05 19.05 -39.26
N PHE A 157 16.39 19.29 -38.15
CA PHE A 157 15.44 20.38 -37.98
C PHE A 157 15.70 21.08 -36.65
N SER A 158 15.95 22.38 -36.67
CA SER A 158 16.16 23.17 -35.45
C SER A 158 15.24 24.40 -35.43
N ALA A 159 14.61 24.69 -34.30
CA ALA A 159 13.80 25.90 -34.10
C ALA A 159 13.97 26.45 -32.68
N ASN A 160 13.69 27.75 -32.45
CA ASN A 160 13.61 28.24 -31.08
C ASN A 160 12.35 27.69 -30.38
N ALA A 161 11.19 27.67 -31.04
CA ALA A 161 9.98 27.04 -30.51
C ALA A 161 9.15 26.39 -31.63
N ILE A 162 8.31 25.43 -31.25
CA ILE A 162 7.32 24.82 -32.15
C ILE A 162 5.96 24.90 -31.49
N SER A 163 4.95 25.35 -32.24
CA SER A 163 3.57 25.42 -31.77
C SER A 163 2.63 24.75 -32.76
N LEU A 164 1.97 23.70 -32.32
CA LEU A 164 1.07 22.87 -33.13
C LEU A 164 -0.39 23.21 -32.83
N ALA A 165 -1.15 23.54 -33.88
CA ALA A 165 -2.58 23.81 -33.80
C ALA A 165 -2.91 24.93 -32.80
N THR A 166 -2.28 26.10 -32.98
CA THR A 166 -2.73 27.30 -32.25
C THR A 166 -4.12 27.70 -32.72
N ALA A 167 -4.90 28.37 -31.88
CA ALA A 167 -6.18 28.94 -32.31
C ALA A 167 -5.91 30.32 -32.92
N ALA A 168 -6.21 30.48 -34.22
CA ALA A 168 -6.31 31.81 -34.81
C ALA A 168 -7.67 32.43 -34.46
N GLU A 169 -7.68 33.55 -33.73
CA GLU A 169 -8.85 34.43 -33.69
C GLU A 169 -9.08 34.97 -35.10
N THR A 170 -10.13 34.50 -35.78
CA THR A 170 -10.60 35.19 -36.97
C THR A 170 -11.54 36.30 -36.55
N ASP A 171 -11.04 37.54 -36.56
CA ASP A 171 -11.83 38.76 -36.46
C ASP A 171 -12.69 38.94 -37.72
N VAL A 172 -13.78 38.18 -37.80
CA VAL A 172 -14.84 38.37 -38.79
C VAL A 172 -16.18 38.15 -38.11
N GLY A 173 -16.64 39.19 -37.42
CA GLY A 173 -18.03 39.43 -37.03
C GLY A 173 -18.94 38.20 -36.91
N GLY A 174 -18.89 37.53 -35.76
CA GLY A 174 -19.88 36.53 -35.36
C GLY A 174 -19.42 35.07 -35.34
N GLY A 175 -18.62 34.70 -34.33
CA GLY A 175 -18.96 33.59 -33.44
C GLY A 175 -18.81 32.13 -33.90
N THR A 176 -17.82 31.76 -34.72
CA THR A 176 -17.43 30.33 -34.83
C THR A 176 -15.91 30.17 -34.82
N MET A 177 -15.36 29.64 -33.73
CA MET A 177 -13.96 29.20 -33.69
C MET A 177 -13.80 28.00 -34.62
N MET A 178 -12.82 28.04 -35.52
CA MET A 178 -12.58 26.96 -36.47
C MET A 178 -11.62 25.93 -35.87
N ALA A 179 -11.91 24.65 -36.07
CA ALA A 179 -11.04 23.57 -35.63
C ALA A 179 -9.69 23.63 -36.38
N SER A 180 -8.58 23.69 -35.64
CA SER A 180 -7.23 23.56 -36.19
C SER A 180 -6.74 22.12 -36.04
N THR A 181 -6.06 21.59 -37.05
CA THR A 181 -5.46 20.24 -36.99
C THR A 181 -4.01 20.31 -37.44
N ALA A 182 -3.09 19.91 -36.57
CA ALA A 182 -1.67 19.85 -36.87
C ALA A 182 -1.15 18.43 -36.68
N LEU A 183 -0.43 17.91 -37.68
CA LEU A 183 0.31 16.66 -37.60
C LEU A 183 1.79 16.94 -37.79
N PHE A 184 2.61 16.54 -36.84
CA PHE A 184 4.07 16.57 -36.91
C PHE A 184 4.59 15.14 -36.84
N THR A 185 5.30 14.70 -37.88
CA THR A 185 5.95 13.39 -37.93
C THR A 185 7.46 13.58 -37.99
N ASN A 186 8.17 13.11 -36.98
CA ASN A 186 9.63 12.93 -37.00
C ASN A 186 9.92 11.46 -37.30
N ASP A 187 10.47 11.18 -38.47
CA ASP A 187 10.83 9.84 -38.94
C ASP A 187 12.09 9.32 -38.22
N VAL A 188 12.40 8.04 -38.37
CA VAL A 188 13.50 7.32 -37.69
C VAL A 188 14.87 7.99 -37.86
N THR A 189 15.08 8.69 -38.98
CA THR A 189 16.33 9.39 -39.29
C THR A 189 16.31 10.88 -38.94
N GLY A 190 15.15 11.38 -38.51
CA GLY A 190 14.94 12.79 -38.22
C GLY A 190 15.51 13.17 -36.86
N VAL A 191 16.16 14.33 -36.82
CA VAL A 191 16.64 14.98 -35.60
C VAL A 191 15.93 16.32 -35.48
N VAL A 192 15.26 16.56 -34.35
CA VAL A 192 14.55 17.80 -34.04
C VAL A 192 15.14 18.44 -32.79
N ASP A 193 15.71 19.63 -32.91
CA ASP A 193 16.23 20.43 -31.81
C ASP A 193 15.35 21.68 -31.58
N VAL A 194 14.68 21.76 -30.44
CA VAL A 194 13.86 22.92 -30.03
C VAL A 194 14.53 23.59 -28.84
N THR A 195 14.89 24.88 -28.95
CA THR A 195 15.66 25.56 -27.88
C THR A 195 14.80 25.93 -26.67
N ALA A 196 13.57 26.38 -26.91
CA ALA A 196 12.58 26.75 -25.90
C ALA A 196 11.48 25.69 -25.84
N ASN A 197 10.23 26.00 -26.23
CA ASN A 197 9.09 25.13 -25.95
C ASN A 197 8.52 24.46 -27.20
N PHE A 198 7.94 23.28 -26.98
CA PHE A 198 7.08 22.57 -27.91
C PHE A 198 5.65 22.56 -27.36
N THR A 199 4.75 23.33 -27.96
CA THR A 199 3.37 23.50 -27.47
C THR A 199 2.37 22.86 -28.43
N MET A 200 1.36 22.19 -27.88
CA MET A 200 0.32 21.49 -28.63
C MET A 200 -1.09 21.94 -28.21
N ALA A 201 -1.92 22.21 -29.21
CA ALA A 201 -3.37 22.37 -29.10
C ALA A 201 -3.79 23.49 -28.13
N SER A 202 -3.50 24.74 -28.49
CA SER A 202 -3.65 25.92 -27.61
C SER A 202 -5.04 26.60 -27.65
N GLY A 203 -6.09 25.93 -28.13
CA GLY A 203 -7.46 26.49 -28.09
C GLY A 203 -8.57 25.45 -28.24
N ASP A 204 -9.82 25.83 -27.90
CA ASP A 204 -10.95 24.90 -27.95
C ASP A 204 -11.17 24.41 -29.39
N ASN A 205 -11.38 23.10 -29.55
CA ASN A 205 -11.49 22.39 -30.85
C ASN A 205 -10.20 22.28 -31.68
N SER A 206 -9.02 22.54 -31.11
CA SER A 206 -7.73 22.21 -31.74
C SER A 206 -7.38 20.73 -31.58
N VAL A 207 -6.75 20.14 -32.60
CA VAL A 207 -6.23 18.76 -32.61
C VAL A 207 -4.75 18.79 -33.00
N ALA A 208 -3.87 18.41 -32.10
CA ALA A 208 -2.43 18.31 -32.38
C ALA A 208 -1.97 16.85 -32.27
N VAL A 209 -1.20 16.39 -33.25
CA VAL A 209 -0.64 15.04 -33.29
C VAL A 209 0.87 15.12 -33.50
N LEU A 210 1.63 14.52 -32.59
CA LEU A 210 3.07 14.28 -32.71
C LEU A 210 3.31 12.77 -32.85
N GLN A 211 4.04 12.39 -33.89
CA GLN A 211 4.59 11.05 -34.08
C GLN A 211 6.11 11.17 -34.13
N ASN A 212 6.80 10.69 -33.10
CA ASN A 212 8.25 10.75 -33.00
C ASN A 212 8.86 9.35 -33.12
N GLN A 213 9.62 9.09 -34.18
CA GLN A 213 10.36 7.85 -34.41
C GLN A 213 11.88 8.06 -34.39
N GLY A 214 12.34 9.31 -34.53
CA GLY A 214 13.73 9.70 -34.45
C GLY A 214 14.07 10.38 -33.11
N ASP A 215 15.04 11.29 -33.14
CA ASP A 215 15.48 12.03 -31.96
C ASP A 215 14.80 13.41 -31.92
N MET A 216 14.16 13.73 -30.79
CA MET A 216 13.58 15.04 -30.50
C MET A 216 14.12 15.55 -29.17
N ASN A 217 14.83 16.67 -29.21
CA ASN A 217 15.44 17.32 -28.06
C ASN A 217 14.82 18.71 -27.86
N VAL A 218 14.09 18.89 -26.76
CA VAL A 218 13.41 20.12 -26.39
C VAL A 218 14.09 20.71 -25.15
N GLY A 219 14.84 21.79 -25.35
CA GLY A 219 15.58 22.47 -24.28
C GLY A 219 14.69 23.12 -23.21
N GLY A 220 13.42 23.39 -23.54
CA GLY A 220 12.36 23.81 -22.62
C GLY A 220 11.24 22.77 -22.51
N ASP A 221 10.00 23.23 -22.43
CA ASP A 221 8.88 22.38 -22.03
C ASP A 221 8.14 21.79 -23.24
N VAL A 222 7.67 20.54 -23.09
CA VAL A 222 6.64 19.96 -23.96
C VAL A 222 5.29 20.13 -23.26
N GLU A 223 4.38 20.89 -23.85
CA GLU A 223 3.11 21.26 -23.22
C GLU A 223 1.92 20.92 -24.11
N THR A 224 0.90 20.28 -23.55
CA THR A 224 -0.42 20.13 -24.19
C THR A 224 -1.46 20.93 -23.41
N SER A 225 -2.29 21.69 -24.14
CA SER A 225 -3.20 22.69 -23.53
C SER A 225 -4.68 22.25 -23.60
N ILE A 226 -5.58 23.11 -24.08
CA ILE A 226 -7.04 22.96 -23.97
C ILE A 226 -7.66 22.05 -25.06
N GLY A 227 -6.96 21.81 -26.17
CA GLY A 227 -7.46 20.96 -27.25
C GLY A 227 -7.28 19.45 -27.04
N THR A 228 -7.40 18.71 -28.14
CA THR A 228 -7.05 17.28 -28.20
C THR A 228 -5.60 17.14 -28.64
N SER A 229 -4.76 16.55 -27.81
CA SER A 229 -3.36 16.25 -28.14
C SER A 229 -3.11 14.76 -28.19
N ARG A 230 -2.36 14.30 -29.19
CA ARG A 230 -1.87 12.92 -29.27
C ARG A 230 -0.36 12.92 -29.50
N ILE A 231 0.38 12.28 -28.62
CA ILE A 231 1.82 12.06 -28.75
C ILE A 231 2.05 10.55 -28.84
N THR A 232 2.78 10.11 -29.84
CA THR A 232 3.27 8.74 -29.97
C THR A 232 4.78 8.80 -30.15
N ASN A 233 5.52 8.21 -29.21
CA ASN A 233 6.96 8.16 -29.18
C ASN A 233 7.45 6.73 -29.38
N GLU A 234 8.25 6.51 -30.42
CA GLU A 234 8.96 5.28 -30.79
C GLU A 234 10.48 5.51 -30.83
N GLY A 235 10.95 6.76 -30.76
CA GLY A 235 12.37 7.14 -30.69
C GLY A 235 12.74 7.81 -29.37
N THR A 236 13.62 8.82 -29.42
CA THR A 236 14.04 9.58 -28.23
C THR A 236 13.25 10.89 -28.13
N LEU A 237 12.64 11.15 -26.97
CA LEU A 237 12.02 12.43 -26.64
C LEU A 237 12.62 12.98 -25.34
N ASP A 238 13.49 13.99 -25.49
CA ASP A 238 14.11 14.69 -24.37
C ASP A 238 13.44 16.06 -24.17
N ALA A 239 13.11 16.40 -22.92
CA ALA A 239 12.47 17.67 -22.57
C ALA A 239 13.00 18.25 -21.24
N ALA A 240 12.81 19.55 -21.01
CA ALA A 240 12.99 20.11 -19.67
C ALA A 240 11.88 19.62 -18.74
N ASN A 241 10.62 19.93 -19.06
CA ASN A 241 9.45 19.38 -18.37
C ASN A 241 8.43 18.89 -19.40
N MET A 242 7.50 18.05 -18.96
CA MET A 242 6.34 17.66 -19.75
C MET A 242 5.07 17.98 -18.99
N TYR A 243 4.24 18.88 -19.55
CA TYR A 243 2.94 19.27 -18.99
C TYR A 243 1.84 18.75 -19.91
N LEU A 244 1.24 17.62 -19.54
CA LEU A 244 0.21 16.99 -20.33
C LEU A 244 -1.17 17.33 -19.76
N GLY A 245 -2.00 18.03 -20.52
CA GLY A 245 -3.33 18.49 -20.09
C GLY A 245 -3.24 19.69 -19.14
N ALA A 246 -2.39 20.66 -19.47
CA ALA A 246 -2.26 21.91 -18.72
C ALA A 246 -3.52 22.79 -18.83
N GLY A 247 -4.24 22.71 -19.95
CA GLY A 247 -5.48 23.44 -20.19
C GLY A 247 -6.71 22.80 -19.56
N ALA A 248 -7.68 23.61 -19.12
CA ALA A 248 -8.96 23.12 -18.63
C ALA A 248 -9.74 22.40 -19.75
N ASN A 249 -10.42 21.29 -19.43
CA ASN A 249 -11.22 20.48 -20.37
C ASN A 249 -10.47 19.89 -21.60
N GLY A 250 -9.13 19.93 -21.63
CA GLY A 250 -8.34 19.32 -22.70
C GLY A 250 -8.29 17.79 -22.59
N THR A 251 -8.02 17.12 -23.72
CA THR A 251 -7.79 15.67 -23.74
C THR A 251 -6.40 15.38 -24.31
N THR A 252 -5.60 14.60 -23.58
CA THR A 252 -4.26 14.21 -24.05
C THR A 252 -4.10 12.70 -24.05
N PHE A 253 -3.62 12.17 -25.16
CA PHE A 253 -3.20 10.78 -25.31
C PHE A 253 -1.69 10.75 -25.50
N PHE A 254 -0.98 10.13 -24.57
CA PHE A 254 0.46 9.94 -24.64
C PHE A 254 0.78 8.44 -24.70
N ALA A 255 1.56 8.04 -25.70
CA ALA A 255 2.03 6.67 -25.84
C ALA A 255 3.54 6.67 -26.06
N ASN A 256 4.29 6.14 -25.10
CA ASN A 256 5.68 5.75 -25.30
C ASN A 256 5.70 4.24 -25.61
N THR A 257 6.07 3.87 -26.84
CA THR A 257 6.08 2.47 -27.27
C THR A 257 7.30 1.75 -26.72
N ALA A 258 7.38 0.43 -26.94
CA ALA A 258 8.47 -0.41 -26.41
C ALA A 258 9.87 0.03 -26.84
N ASP A 259 10.01 0.64 -28.02
CA ASP A 259 11.28 1.14 -28.55
C ASP A 259 11.56 2.59 -28.13
N GLY A 260 10.57 3.27 -27.54
CA GLY A 260 10.65 4.69 -27.20
C GLY A 260 11.36 4.95 -25.88
N THR A 261 12.18 6.01 -25.86
CA THR A 261 12.80 6.57 -24.65
C THR A 261 12.30 7.99 -24.44
N VAL A 262 11.90 8.30 -23.20
CA VAL A 262 11.49 9.64 -22.78
C VAL A 262 12.36 10.09 -21.62
N THR A 263 13.01 11.25 -21.74
CA THR A 263 13.80 11.84 -20.66
C THR A 263 13.27 13.22 -20.33
N THR A 264 13.02 13.50 -19.06
CA THR A 264 12.80 14.88 -18.58
C THR A 264 13.84 15.24 -17.55
N THR A 265 14.47 16.41 -17.69
CA THR A 265 15.39 16.90 -16.62
C THR A 265 14.61 17.38 -15.38
N GLY A 266 13.42 17.92 -15.59
CA GLY A 266 12.47 18.35 -14.59
C GLY A 266 11.32 17.37 -14.41
N ALA A 267 10.11 17.90 -14.21
CA ALA A 267 8.92 17.13 -13.87
C ALA A 267 8.10 16.72 -15.10
N MET A 268 7.36 15.62 -14.94
CA MET A 268 6.25 15.26 -15.80
C MET A 268 4.96 15.42 -15.00
N LYS A 269 4.09 16.32 -15.45
CA LYS A 269 2.83 16.63 -14.78
C LYS A 269 1.65 16.36 -15.69
N LEU A 270 0.66 15.67 -15.14
CA LEU A 270 -0.52 15.22 -15.85
C LEU A 270 -1.77 15.87 -15.27
N SER A 271 -2.63 16.36 -16.16
CA SER A 271 -3.97 16.87 -15.87
C SER A 271 -3.98 18.04 -14.88
N GLU A 272 -3.13 19.05 -15.09
CA GLU A 272 -3.11 20.27 -14.25
C GLU A 272 -4.40 21.09 -14.40
N GLY A 273 -5.00 21.10 -15.59
CA GLY A 273 -6.23 21.84 -15.87
C GLY A 273 -7.48 21.18 -15.25
N ALA A 274 -8.38 22.00 -14.69
CA ALA A 274 -9.68 21.51 -14.23
C ALA A 274 -10.47 20.86 -15.40
N GLY A 275 -10.95 19.63 -15.19
CA GLY A 275 -11.66 18.87 -16.23
C GLY A 275 -10.77 18.30 -17.34
N ALA A 276 -9.44 18.50 -17.29
CA ALA A 276 -8.51 17.87 -18.21
C ALA A 276 -8.54 16.34 -18.05
N ALA A 277 -8.36 15.61 -19.15
CA ALA A 277 -8.25 14.17 -19.14
C ALA A 277 -6.98 13.72 -19.87
N VAL A 278 -6.12 12.98 -19.16
CA VAL A 278 -4.90 12.39 -19.71
C VAL A 278 -5.03 10.87 -19.72
N THR A 279 -4.73 10.27 -20.87
CA THR A 279 -4.50 8.83 -21.00
C THR A 279 -3.05 8.61 -21.41
N MET A 280 -2.34 7.81 -20.63
CA MET A 280 -0.92 7.52 -20.84
C MET A 280 -0.70 6.01 -20.93
N LEU A 281 0.09 5.59 -21.90
CA LEU A 281 0.64 4.24 -22.03
C LEU A 281 2.16 4.33 -22.12
N ASN A 282 2.87 3.69 -21.21
CA ASN A 282 4.33 3.55 -21.25
C ASN A 282 4.72 2.09 -21.44
N GLN A 283 5.35 1.76 -22.56
CA GLN A 283 5.87 0.43 -22.88
C GLN A 283 7.40 0.39 -22.96
N GLY A 284 8.04 1.53 -23.15
CA GLY A 284 9.50 1.68 -23.21
C GLY A 284 10.07 2.26 -21.92
N ASP A 285 11.16 3.01 -22.06
CA ASP A 285 11.86 3.62 -20.92
C ASP A 285 11.44 5.08 -20.73
N MET A 286 11.11 5.44 -19.49
CA MET A 286 10.81 6.81 -19.09
C MET A 286 11.65 7.20 -17.88
N ASN A 287 12.43 8.26 -18.00
CA ASN A 287 13.29 8.79 -16.95
C ASN A 287 12.92 10.23 -16.60
N VAL A 288 12.34 10.44 -15.42
CA VAL A 288 11.81 11.72 -14.93
C VAL A 288 12.70 12.26 -13.82
N GLY A 289 13.52 13.26 -14.15
CA GLY A 289 14.57 13.79 -13.27
C GLY A 289 14.09 14.43 -11.97
N ALA A 290 12.84 14.94 -11.90
CA ALA A 290 12.30 15.58 -10.70
C ALA A 290 11.08 14.87 -10.07
N GLY A 291 9.96 14.83 -10.78
CA GLY A 291 8.70 14.34 -10.22
C GLY A 291 7.72 13.90 -11.29
N PHE A 292 7.12 12.72 -11.10
CA PHE A 292 5.97 12.26 -11.89
C PHE A 292 4.69 12.54 -11.11
N GLU A 293 3.81 13.40 -11.64
CA GLU A 293 2.74 14.02 -10.86
C GLU A 293 1.38 13.96 -11.57
N THR A 294 0.32 13.55 -10.86
CA THR A 294 -1.06 13.69 -11.34
C THR A 294 -1.81 14.73 -10.51
N HIS A 295 -2.56 15.62 -11.17
CA HIS A 295 -3.16 16.80 -10.55
C HIS A 295 -4.70 16.74 -10.50
N ILE A 296 -5.39 17.80 -10.96
CA ILE A 296 -6.79 18.12 -10.67
C ILE A 296 -7.77 17.43 -11.64
N GLY A 297 -7.31 17.08 -12.85
CA GLY A 297 -8.14 16.38 -13.82
C GLY A 297 -8.22 14.86 -13.61
N THR A 298 -8.58 14.14 -14.68
CA THR A 298 -8.65 12.68 -14.71
C THR A 298 -7.42 12.10 -15.41
N SER A 299 -6.63 11.29 -14.72
CA SER A 299 -5.46 10.61 -15.30
C SER A 299 -5.71 9.10 -15.34
N ARG A 300 -5.51 8.48 -16.51
CA ARG A 300 -5.48 7.03 -16.71
C ARG A 300 -4.11 6.64 -17.25
N ILE A 301 -3.35 5.89 -16.47
CA ILE A 301 -1.95 5.57 -16.78
C ILE A 301 -1.79 4.06 -16.75
N THR A 302 -1.20 3.51 -17.81
CA THR A 302 -0.76 2.12 -17.88
C THR A 302 0.75 2.09 -18.09
N ASN A 303 1.46 1.45 -17.17
CA ASN A 303 2.90 1.20 -17.26
C ASN A 303 3.15 -0.29 -17.53
N GLU A 304 3.75 -0.58 -18.68
CA GLU A 304 4.21 -1.88 -19.16
C GLU A 304 5.74 -1.92 -19.31
N GLY A 305 6.42 -0.77 -19.37
CA GLY A 305 7.88 -0.64 -19.44
C GLY A 305 8.51 -0.13 -18.13
N THR A 306 9.59 0.63 -18.25
CA THR A 306 10.31 1.22 -17.11
C THR A 306 9.86 2.66 -16.87
N LEU A 307 9.51 3.00 -15.63
CA LEU A 307 9.30 4.36 -15.15
C LEU A 307 10.24 4.65 -14.00
N ASP A 308 11.30 5.41 -14.29
CA ASP A 308 12.23 5.93 -13.31
C ASP A 308 11.84 7.38 -12.97
N ALA A 309 11.66 7.69 -11.70
CA ALA A 309 11.33 9.05 -11.26
C ALA A 309 12.07 9.43 -9.97
N ALA A 310 12.46 10.70 -9.84
CA ALA A 310 13.01 11.15 -8.57
C ALA A 310 11.96 11.16 -7.44
N ASN A 311 10.72 11.57 -7.72
CA ASN A 311 9.58 11.40 -6.83
C ASN A 311 8.33 11.05 -7.63
N MET A 312 7.32 10.47 -6.97
CA MET A 312 6.03 10.17 -7.60
C MET A 312 4.89 10.65 -6.71
N TYR A 313 4.05 11.54 -7.24
CA TYR A 313 2.92 12.14 -6.52
C TYR A 313 1.62 11.86 -7.27
N LEU A 314 0.85 10.88 -6.80
CA LEU A 314 -0.44 10.54 -7.40
C LEU A 314 -1.57 11.24 -6.64
N GLY A 315 -2.30 12.12 -7.32
CA GLY A 315 -3.40 12.89 -6.74
C GLY A 315 -2.94 14.13 -5.99
N ALA A 316 -1.95 14.87 -6.50
CA ALA A 316 -1.45 16.14 -5.95
C ALA A 316 -2.46 17.31 -6.06
N GLY A 317 -3.52 17.16 -6.86
CA GLY A 317 -4.58 18.16 -7.05
C GLY A 317 -5.84 17.88 -6.26
N ALA A 318 -6.59 18.94 -5.92
CA ALA A 318 -7.90 18.79 -5.29
C ALA A 318 -8.92 18.20 -6.28
N ASN A 319 -9.75 17.25 -5.83
CA ASN A 319 -10.81 16.59 -6.62
C ASN A 319 -10.34 15.85 -7.90
N GLY A 320 -9.04 15.58 -8.05
CA GLY A 320 -8.51 14.80 -9.16
C GLY A 320 -8.82 13.31 -9.04
N THR A 321 -8.94 12.61 -10.18
CA THR A 321 -9.09 11.15 -10.20
C THR A 321 -7.92 10.52 -10.95
N THR A 322 -7.19 9.63 -10.29
CA THR A 322 -6.06 8.91 -10.89
C THR A 322 -6.32 7.41 -10.88
N PHE A 323 -6.24 6.79 -12.05
CA PHE A 323 -6.15 5.34 -12.21
C PHE A 323 -4.78 5.01 -12.77
N PHE A 324 -3.95 4.37 -11.98
CA PHE A 324 -2.60 3.96 -12.38
C PHE A 324 -2.51 2.44 -12.33
N THR A 325 -2.12 1.83 -13.45
CA THR A 325 -1.92 0.39 -13.57
C THR A 325 -0.47 0.10 -13.94
N ASN A 326 0.29 -0.49 -13.03
CA ASN A 326 1.56 -1.11 -13.33
C ASN A 326 1.33 -2.60 -13.65
N THR A 327 1.54 -3.00 -14.89
CA THR A 327 1.31 -4.38 -15.34
C THR A 327 2.42 -5.32 -14.85
N LEU A 328 2.30 -6.61 -15.12
CA LEU A 328 3.28 -7.62 -14.69
C LEU A 328 4.70 -7.33 -15.18
N ASP A 329 4.83 -6.81 -16.40
CA ASP A 329 6.13 -6.49 -17.01
C ASP A 329 6.62 -5.09 -16.62
N GLY A 330 5.72 -4.27 -16.05
CA GLY A 330 6.03 -2.90 -15.67
C GLY A 330 6.96 -2.80 -14.45
N VAL A 331 7.95 -1.92 -14.58
CA VAL A 331 8.92 -1.57 -13.53
C VAL A 331 8.77 -0.10 -13.18
N ILE A 332 8.62 0.20 -11.90
CA ILE A 332 8.67 1.56 -11.36
C ILE A 332 9.85 1.63 -10.39
N ASN A 333 10.74 2.61 -10.59
CA ASN A 333 11.78 2.95 -9.65
C ASN A 333 11.64 4.41 -9.21
N VAL A 334 11.54 4.64 -7.90
CA VAL A 334 11.46 5.97 -7.31
C VAL A 334 12.64 6.20 -6.37
N SER A 335 13.53 7.16 -6.68
CA SER A 335 14.71 7.41 -5.84
C SER A 335 14.41 8.21 -4.57
N GLY A 336 13.29 8.93 -4.56
CA GLY A 336 12.76 9.71 -3.44
C GLY A 336 11.50 9.07 -2.89
N VAL A 337 10.44 9.85 -2.73
CA VAL A 337 9.18 9.40 -2.09
C VAL A 337 8.12 9.08 -3.15
N GLN A 338 7.30 8.06 -2.87
CA GLN A 338 6.05 7.80 -3.58
C GLN A 338 4.87 8.13 -2.67
N GLN A 339 4.04 9.08 -3.07
CA GLN A 339 2.87 9.52 -2.30
C GLN A 339 1.56 9.36 -3.07
N PHE A 340 0.53 8.92 -2.36
CA PHE A 340 -0.83 8.79 -2.86
C PHE A 340 -1.76 9.74 -2.11
N GLY A 341 -2.66 10.39 -2.86
CA GLY A 341 -3.69 11.27 -2.30
C GLY A 341 -3.12 12.58 -1.75
N ASN A 342 -2.08 13.14 -2.38
CA ASN A 342 -1.39 14.37 -1.98
C ASN A 342 -2.22 15.67 -2.20
N GLY A 343 -3.55 15.58 -2.21
CA GLY A 343 -4.47 16.67 -2.52
C GLY A 343 -5.87 16.40 -1.97
N ALA A 344 -6.53 17.45 -1.45
CA ALA A 344 -7.82 17.33 -0.79
C ALA A 344 -8.92 16.81 -1.72
N GLY A 345 -9.60 15.73 -1.31
CA GLY A 345 -10.71 15.15 -2.07
C GLY A 345 -10.29 14.40 -3.35
N SER A 346 -9.00 14.13 -3.53
CA SER A 346 -8.52 13.28 -4.61
C SER A 346 -9.00 11.83 -4.46
N SER A 347 -9.15 11.13 -5.59
CA SER A 347 -9.41 9.70 -5.65
C SER A 347 -8.29 9.02 -6.44
N VAL A 348 -7.58 8.09 -5.80
CA VAL A 348 -6.45 7.38 -6.41
C VAL A 348 -6.70 5.88 -6.34
N THR A 349 -6.70 5.24 -7.49
CA THR A 349 -6.62 3.78 -7.61
C THR A 349 -5.28 3.41 -8.21
N PHE A 350 -4.46 2.70 -7.44
CA PHE A 350 -3.18 2.16 -7.86
C PHE A 350 -3.24 0.64 -7.92
N VAL A 351 -2.97 0.07 -9.09
CA VAL A 351 -2.91 -1.38 -9.32
C VAL A 351 -1.48 -1.75 -9.65
N ASN A 352 -0.87 -2.62 -8.85
CA ASN A 352 0.51 -3.07 -9.06
C ASN A 352 0.56 -4.59 -9.22
N ALA A 353 0.84 -5.05 -10.44
CA ALA A 353 1.12 -6.44 -10.75
C ALA A 353 2.61 -6.73 -10.99
N GLY A 354 3.38 -5.71 -11.36
CA GLY A 354 4.82 -5.80 -11.62
C GLY A 354 5.68 -5.41 -10.43
N THR A 355 6.75 -4.67 -10.71
CA THR A 355 7.74 -4.24 -9.71
C THR A 355 7.61 -2.75 -9.41
N ASN A 356 7.50 -2.38 -8.14
CA ASN A 356 7.52 -1.00 -7.66
C ASN A 356 8.54 -0.87 -6.52
N LEU A 357 9.70 -0.27 -6.83
CA LEU A 357 10.80 -0.06 -5.91
C LEU A 357 10.94 1.41 -5.57
N VAL A 358 10.86 1.74 -4.29
CA VAL A 358 10.94 3.11 -3.79
C VAL A 358 12.07 3.18 -2.77
N THR A 359 13.01 4.10 -2.96
CA THR A 359 14.11 4.28 -1.98
C THR A 359 13.60 4.99 -0.73
N GLY A 360 12.79 6.04 -0.90
CA GLY A 360 12.14 6.77 0.18
C GLY A 360 10.92 6.04 0.76
N ASN A 361 10.02 6.80 1.38
CA ASN A 361 8.78 6.26 1.89
C ASN A 361 7.79 5.97 0.75
N ILE A 362 6.94 4.98 0.99
CA ILE A 362 5.67 4.81 0.27
C ILE A 362 4.55 5.26 1.22
N GLU A 363 3.81 6.30 0.87
CA GLU A 363 2.91 6.97 1.82
C GLU A 363 1.54 7.27 1.22
N THR A 364 0.48 7.08 2.01
CA THR A 364 -0.83 7.65 1.69
C THR A 364 -1.14 8.79 2.66
N MET A 365 -1.54 9.94 2.11
CA MET A 365 -1.57 11.21 2.86
C MET A 365 -2.88 11.45 3.64
N GLY A 366 -3.85 10.54 3.57
CA GLY A 366 -5.12 10.61 4.31
C GLY A 366 -6.03 11.80 3.97
N ASN A 367 -5.78 12.52 2.86
CA ASN A 367 -6.54 13.70 2.44
C ASN A 367 -7.47 13.43 1.25
N GLY A 368 -7.66 12.16 0.89
CA GLY A 368 -8.46 11.69 -0.24
C GLY A 368 -8.69 10.17 -0.13
N SER A 369 -9.50 9.62 -1.02
CA SER A 369 -9.73 8.18 -1.05
C SER A 369 -8.63 7.49 -1.86
N VAL A 370 -7.91 6.56 -1.23
CA VAL A 370 -6.84 5.81 -1.90
C VAL A 370 -7.19 4.32 -1.88
N THR A 371 -7.08 3.66 -3.03
CA THR A 371 -7.18 2.20 -3.14
C THR A 371 -5.91 1.67 -3.78
N ILE A 372 -5.22 0.76 -3.08
CA ILE A 372 -4.01 0.08 -3.56
C ILE A 372 -4.36 -1.40 -3.73
N ASN A 373 -4.23 -1.92 -4.95
CA ASN A 373 -4.35 -3.34 -5.24
C ASN A 373 -2.97 -3.87 -5.65
N ASN A 374 -2.31 -4.58 -4.75
CA ASN A 374 -0.97 -5.11 -4.98
C ASN A 374 -1.01 -6.63 -5.15
N SER A 375 -0.70 -7.11 -6.36
CA SER A 375 -0.45 -8.52 -6.66
C SER A 375 1.00 -8.81 -7.07
N GLY A 376 1.81 -7.75 -7.26
CA GLY A 376 3.24 -7.82 -7.58
C GLY A 376 4.15 -7.55 -6.37
N LEU A 377 5.31 -6.94 -6.63
CA LEU A 377 6.25 -6.46 -5.62
C LEU A 377 6.08 -4.96 -5.40
N MET A 378 5.89 -4.55 -4.14
CA MET A 378 5.99 -3.17 -3.69
C MET A 378 7.00 -3.10 -2.54
N GLU A 379 8.08 -2.33 -2.71
CA GLU A 379 9.15 -2.27 -1.72
C GLU A 379 9.61 -0.85 -1.44
N SER A 380 9.62 -0.46 -0.16
CA SER A 380 10.44 0.66 0.31
C SER A 380 11.82 0.12 0.70
N THR A 381 12.84 0.36 -0.11
CA THR A 381 14.17 -0.27 0.01
C THR A 381 15.05 0.35 1.08
N ALA A 382 14.74 1.57 1.54
CA ALA A 382 15.48 2.25 2.60
C ALA A 382 14.63 2.83 3.74
N ASN A 383 13.30 2.90 3.63
CA ASN A 383 12.45 3.53 4.64
C ASN A 383 11.14 2.75 4.92
N ASN A 384 10.04 3.49 5.13
CA ASN A 384 8.77 2.98 5.62
C ASN A 384 7.74 2.81 4.51
N ILE A 385 6.76 1.96 4.78
CA ILE A 385 5.44 2.01 4.14
C ILE A 385 4.44 2.54 5.16
N ASN A 386 3.82 3.69 4.88
CA ASN A 386 2.87 4.37 5.76
C ASN A 386 1.50 4.43 5.10
N ILE A 387 0.53 3.72 5.66
CA ILE A 387 -0.86 3.71 5.21
C ILE A 387 -1.69 4.62 6.12
N GLY A 388 -2.13 5.75 5.59
CA GLY A 388 -3.01 6.71 6.26
C GLY A 388 -4.50 6.37 6.14
N ALA A 389 -5.31 7.16 6.85
CA ALA A 389 -6.77 7.09 6.84
C ALA A 389 -7.35 7.13 5.42
N ASP A 390 -8.60 6.66 5.29
CA ASP A 390 -9.34 6.62 4.01
C ASP A 390 -8.61 5.87 2.88
N THR A 391 -7.68 4.99 3.26
CA THR A 391 -6.96 4.09 2.36
C THR A 391 -7.47 2.66 2.52
N VAL A 392 -7.68 1.98 1.39
CA VAL A 392 -7.90 0.54 1.32
C VAL A 392 -6.71 -0.09 0.59
N VAL A 393 -6.06 -1.06 1.23
CA VAL A 393 -4.98 -1.85 0.63
C VAL A 393 -5.44 -3.31 0.52
N ASN A 394 -5.46 -3.83 -0.70
CA ASN A 394 -5.66 -5.24 -0.99
C ASN A 394 -4.33 -5.83 -1.47
N ASN A 395 -3.64 -6.56 -0.60
CA ASN A 395 -2.35 -7.16 -0.91
C ASN A 395 -2.50 -8.67 -1.12
N SER A 396 -2.33 -9.16 -2.34
CA SER A 396 -2.13 -10.58 -2.66
C SER A 396 -0.71 -10.89 -3.15
N GLY A 397 0.13 -9.86 -3.32
CA GLY A 397 1.53 -9.95 -3.69
C GLY A 397 2.46 -9.82 -2.48
N THR A 398 3.59 -9.14 -2.68
CA THR A 398 4.57 -8.84 -1.63
C THR A 398 4.66 -7.33 -1.39
N MET A 399 4.54 -6.92 -0.13
CA MET A 399 4.89 -5.59 0.35
C MET A 399 6.06 -5.70 1.34
N THR A 400 7.14 -4.97 1.10
CA THR A 400 8.31 -4.99 1.99
C THR A 400 8.70 -3.57 2.37
N ALA A 401 8.78 -3.28 3.67
CA ALA A 401 9.35 -2.03 4.15
C ALA A 401 10.72 -2.30 4.79
N LYS A 402 11.73 -1.51 4.44
CA LYS A 402 13.06 -1.68 5.03
C LYS A 402 13.08 -1.40 6.52
N VAL A 403 12.25 -0.46 6.97
CA VAL A 403 12.22 0.02 8.35
C VAL A 403 10.90 -0.39 9.02
N ASP A 404 9.79 0.32 8.77
CA ASP A 404 8.49 0.07 9.40
C ASP A 404 7.34 -0.06 8.40
N PHE A 405 6.32 -0.82 8.78
CA PHE A 405 5.01 -0.85 8.14
C PHE A 405 3.98 -0.25 9.10
N ASN A 406 3.49 0.96 8.81
CA ASN A 406 2.60 1.71 9.70
C ASN A 406 1.20 1.86 9.10
N LEU A 407 0.20 1.84 9.97
CA LEU A 407 -1.22 2.04 9.63
C LEU A 407 -1.82 3.10 10.57
N SER A 408 -2.26 4.23 10.03
CA SER A 408 -2.79 5.37 10.81
C SER A 408 -4.23 5.70 10.43
N GLY A 409 -5.12 4.76 10.74
CA GLY A 409 -6.48 4.71 10.18
C GLY A 409 -6.45 4.14 8.76
N GLY A 410 -7.46 3.38 8.34
CA GLY A 410 -7.48 2.71 7.04
C GLY A 410 -7.64 1.20 7.16
N THR A 411 -7.85 0.56 6.02
CA THR A 411 -8.15 -0.88 5.92
C THR A 411 -7.08 -1.59 5.10
N VAL A 412 -6.49 -2.65 5.66
CA VAL A 412 -5.55 -3.52 4.96
C VAL A 412 -6.09 -4.95 4.98
N VAL A 413 -6.22 -5.56 3.81
CA VAL A 413 -6.49 -6.99 3.62
C VAL A 413 -5.25 -7.61 3.00
N ASN A 414 -4.62 -8.51 3.74
CA ASN A 414 -3.40 -9.21 3.35
C ASN A 414 -3.66 -10.69 3.06
N ASP A 415 -3.63 -11.06 1.79
CA ASP A 415 -3.65 -12.43 1.26
C ASP A 415 -2.30 -12.88 0.68
N GLY A 416 -1.29 -12.00 0.74
CA GLY A 416 0.08 -12.28 0.32
C GLY A 416 1.06 -12.12 1.49
N THR A 417 2.20 -11.49 1.24
CA THR A 417 3.22 -11.23 2.27
C THR A 417 3.36 -9.73 2.52
N ILE A 418 3.31 -9.33 3.79
CA ILE A 418 3.79 -8.04 4.28
C ILE A 418 4.98 -8.33 5.17
N SER A 419 6.14 -7.72 4.90
CA SER A 419 7.33 -7.92 5.72
C SER A 419 8.11 -6.66 6.03
N THR A 420 8.89 -6.71 7.11
CA THR A 420 9.93 -5.71 7.39
C THR A 420 11.28 -6.36 7.66
N VAL A 421 12.36 -5.71 7.22
CA VAL A 421 13.70 -6.29 7.34
C VAL A 421 14.35 -5.89 8.67
N GLU A 422 14.72 -6.88 9.49
CA GLU A 422 15.51 -6.66 10.70
C GLU A 422 16.89 -6.08 10.31
N GLY A 423 17.23 -4.86 10.76
CA GLY A 423 18.53 -4.26 10.42
C GLY A 423 18.65 -2.73 10.49
N SER A 424 17.55 -2.00 10.66
CA SER A 424 17.64 -0.54 10.90
C SER A 424 18.20 -0.24 12.30
N ALA A 425 19.16 0.68 12.38
CA ALA A 425 19.86 1.05 13.63
C ALA A 425 18.97 1.83 14.62
N THR A 426 17.87 2.40 14.16
CA THR A 426 16.82 3.00 14.99
C THR A 426 15.84 1.91 15.35
N LYS A 427 15.56 1.66 16.64
CA LYS A 427 14.59 0.65 17.13
C LYS A 427 13.21 0.83 16.47
N PRO A 428 12.88 0.16 15.35
CA PRO A 428 11.64 0.38 14.64
C PRO A 428 10.51 -0.36 15.35
N ALA A 429 9.30 0.13 15.19
CA ALA A 429 8.09 -0.58 15.56
C ALA A 429 7.05 -0.28 14.50
N SER A 430 6.45 -1.34 13.94
CA SER A 430 5.27 -1.19 13.10
C SER A 430 4.10 -0.76 13.99
N VAL A 431 3.55 0.43 13.73
CA VAL A 431 2.49 1.02 14.56
C VAL A 431 1.17 1.05 13.81
N PHE A 432 0.16 0.40 14.39
CA PHE A 432 -1.22 0.42 13.93
C PHE A 432 -2.01 1.30 14.89
N ASN A 433 -2.12 2.58 14.53
CA ASN A 433 -2.78 3.62 15.33
C ASN A 433 -4.31 3.54 15.24
N ASN A 434 -4.96 4.32 16.10
CA ASN A 434 -6.41 4.40 16.25
C ASN A 434 -7.21 4.41 14.94
N GLY A 435 -8.24 3.57 14.88
CA GLY A 435 -9.18 3.49 13.76
C GLY A 435 -8.70 2.59 12.62
N PHE A 436 -7.66 1.78 12.84
CA PHE A 436 -7.20 0.80 11.87
C PHE A 436 -8.15 -0.41 11.77
N ALA A 437 -8.21 -1.01 10.58
CA ALA A 437 -8.77 -2.32 10.34
C ALA A 437 -7.75 -3.17 9.55
N PHE A 438 -7.32 -4.29 10.12
CA PHE A 438 -6.35 -5.19 9.49
C PHE A 438 -6.91 -6.61 9.44
N GLU A 439 -6.93 -7.21 8.26
CA GLU A 439 -7.27 -8.62 8.06
C GLU A 439 -6.10 -9.34 7.36
N ASN A 440 -5.46 -10.26 8.08
CA ASN A 440 -4.58 -11.26 7.51
C ASN A 440 -5.42 -12.48 7.13
N THR A 441 -5.50 -12.83 5.85
CA THR A 441 -6.26 -14.00 5.41
C THR A 441 -5.48 -15.29 5.70
N ALA A 442 -6.05 -16.44 5.33
CA ALA A 442 -5.42 -17.75 5.51
C ALA A 442 -4.09 -17.91 4.75
N ASN A 443 -3.93 -17.25 3.60
CA ASN A 443 -2.66 -17.26 2.86
C ASN A 443 -1.73 -16.13 3.29
N GLY A 444 -2.24 -15.19 4.09
CA GLY A 444 -1.54 -14.01 4.52
C GLY A 444 -0.40 -14.30 5.48
N VAL A 445 0.75 -13.70 5.21
CA VAL A 445 1.91 -13.65 6.11
C VAL A 445 2.18 -12.19 6.47
N LEU A 446 2.20 -11.90 7.76
CA LEU A 446 2.71 -10.65 8.33
C LEU A 446 4.00 -10.97 9.10
N ASP A 447 5.15 -10.69 8.50
CA ASP A 447 6.46 -11.00 9.08
C ASP A 447 7.26 -9.72 9.39
N LEU A 448 7.21 -9.28 10.63
CA LEU A 448 7.81 -8.01 11.04
C LEU A 448 9.12 -8.27 11.77
N GLY A 449 10.24 -7.75 11.28
CA GLY A 449 11.55 -7.93 11.93
C GLY A 449 11.66 -7.35 13.36
N TRP A 450 10.66 -6.58 13.82
CA TRP A 450 10.70 -5.86 15.10
C TRP A 450 9.42 -6.00 15.94
N GLN A 451 8.97 -4.93 16.57
CA GLN A 451 7.77 -4.90 17.42
C GLN A 451 6.54 -4.56 16.58
N LEU A 452 5.39 -5.09 16.99
CA LEU A 452 4.08 -4.66 16.49
C LEU A 452 3.32 -3.97 17.61
N ASN A 453 2.93 -2.72 17.38
CA ASN A 453 2.14 -1.92 18.29
C ASN A 453 0.72 -1.76 17.74
N LEU A 454 -0.26 -2.29 18.46
CA LEU A 454 -1.68 -2.16 18.14
C LEU A 454 -2.30 -1.19 19.15
N ASP A 455 -2.91 -0.11 18.66
CA ASP A 455 -3.75 0.79 19.47
C ASP A 455 -5.23 0.44 19.30
N ALA A 456 -6.16 1.40 19.26
CA ALA A 456 -7.58 1.12 19.10
C ALA A 456 -7.94 0.73 17.66
N GLY A 457 -8.65 -0.38 17.45
CA GLY A 457 -8.98 -0.88 16.11
C GLY A 457 -9.34 -2.36 16.08
N THR A 458 -9.35 -2.94 14.88
CA THR A 458 -9.62 -4.36 14.66
C THR A 458 -8.45 -5.04 13.95
N PHE A 459 -7.97 -6.14 14.54
CA PHE A 459 -6.94 -7.00 13.96
C PHE A 459 -7.49 -8.42 13.86
N THR A 460 -7.69 -8.90 12.64
CA THR A 460 -8.12 -10.28 12.36
C THR A 460 -6.97 -11.04 11.73
N ASN A 461 -6.55 -12.14 12.35
CA ASN A 461 -5.58 -13.06 11.79
C ASN A 461 -6.25 -14.40 11.45
N ARG A 462 -6.08 -14.83 10.19
CA ARG A 462 -6.43 -16.17 9.72
C ARG A 462 -5.23 -16.94 9.17
N GLY A 463 -4.06 -16.29 9.09
CA GLY A 463 -2.83 -16.83 8.53
C GLY A 463 -1.70 -16.80 9.56
N THR A 464 -0.51 -16.36 9.14
CA THR A 464 0.67 -16.31 10.02
C THR A 464 1.06 -14.87 10.34
N VAL A 465 1.26 -14.59 11.63
CA VAL A 465 1.86 -13.35 12.13
C VAL A 465 3.12 -13.71 12.90
N THR A 466 4.27 -13.25 12.42
CA THR A 466 5.55 -13.37 13.10
C THR A 466 6.11 -11.99 13.38
N THR A 467 6.69 -11.82 14.56
CA THR A 467 7.46 -10.61 14.87
C THR A 467 8.81 -10.96 15.45
N GLY A 468 9.86 -10.22 15.12
CA GLY A 468 11.20 -10.44 15.67
C GLY A 468 11.33 -10.05 17.15
N LYS A 469 10.31 -9.40 17.73
CA LYS A 469 10.26 -8.89 19.12
C LYS A 469 8.83 -9.06 19.69
N SER A 470 8.39 -8.11 20.53
CA SER A 470 7.10 -8.19 21.22
C SER A 470 5.95 -7.60 20.40
N ILE A 471 4.74 -8.10 20.67
CA ILE A 471 3.48 -7.48 20.25
C ILE A 471 2.88 -6.74 21.46
N TYR A 472 2.51 -5.47 21.27
CA TYR A 472 1.84 -4.64 22.27
C TYR A 472 0.41 -4.35 21.82
N MET A 473 -0.56 -4.71 22.65
CA MET A 473 -1.99 -4.46 22.46
C MET A 473 -2.42 -3.33 23.40
N GLY A 474 -2.99 -2.25 22.85
CA GLY A 474 -3.14 -0.98 23.56
C GLY A 474 -1.77 -0.37 23.87
N ALA A 475 -0.94 -0.14 22.84
CA ALA A 475 0.45 0.27 23.02
C ALA A 475 0.60 1.72 23.54
N THR A 476 -0.31 2.62 23.15
CA THR A 476 -0.34 4.03 23.54
C THR A 476 -1.46 4.35 24.53
N ALA A 477 -1.33 5.49 25.23
CA ALA A 477 -2.30 5.98 26.21
C ALA A 477 -3.39 6.85 25.53
N SER A 478 -4.06 6.29 24.52
CA SER A 478 -5.02 7.01 23.68
C SER A 478 -6.49 6.61 23.92
N GLY A 479 -6.74 5.67 24.84
CA GLY A 479 -8.06 5.09 25.10
C GLY A 479 -8.62 4.29 23.91
N GLY A 480 -9.92 3.96 23.95
CA GLY A 480 -10.61 3.21 22.91
C GLY A 480 -10.66 1.70 23.16
N GLU A 481 -11.09 0.96 22.14
CA GLU A 481 -11.23 -0.50 22.16
C GLU A 481 -10.36 -1.12 21.07
N LEU A 482 -9.68 -2.21 21.43
CA LEU A 482 -8.91 -3.05 20.51
C LEU A 482 -9.49 -4.46 20.53
N THR A 483 -9.85 -4.99 19.37
CA THR A 483 -10.19 -6.40 19.22
C THR A 483 -9.16 -7.10 18.34
N VAL A 484 -8.56 -8.14 18.89
CA VAL A 484 -7.65 -9.05 18.18
C VAL A 484 -8.32 -10.41 18.09
N TYR A 485 -8.59 -10.90 16.89
CA TYR A 485 -9.13 -12.22 16.64
C TYR A 485 -8.11 -13.08 15.90
N ASN A 486 -7.70 -14.18 16.52
CA ASN A 486 -6.86 -15.22 15.90
C ASN A 486 -7.74 -16.42 15.57
N ALA A 487 -7.97 -16.69 14.29
CA ALA A 487 -8.86 -17.75 13.86
C ALA A 487 -8.23 -19.14 14.03
N LYS A 488 -9.06 -20.17 13.90
CA LYS A 488 -8.60 -21.55 13.79
C LYS A 488 -7.54 -21.73 12.71
N ASP A 489 -6.54 -22.56 13.00
CA ASP A 489 -5.37 -22.86 12.14
C ASP A 489 -4.43 -21.67 11.88
N ALA A 490 -4.70 -20.50 12.47
CA ALA A 490 -3.86 -19.31 12.36
C ALA A 490 -2.82 -19.27 13.50
N THR A 491 -1.67 -18.66 13.24
CA THR A 491 -0.57 -18.57 14.21
C THR A 491 -0.18 -17.12 14.47
N ILE A 492 -0.02 -16.77 15.75
CA ILE A 492 0.66 -15.55 16.22
C ILE A 492 1.90 -15.97 17.02
N ASP A 493 3.08 -15.68 16.49
CA ASP A 493 4.36 -15.96 17.12
C ASP A 493 5.13 -14.64 17.35
N PRO A 494 4.96 -14.01 18.53
CA PRO A 494 5.84 -12.92 18.92
C PRO A 494 7.18 -13.51 19.35
N GLY A 495 8.26 -13.15 18.64
CA GLY A 495 9.62 -13.51 19.04
C GLY A 495 10.04 -13.00 20.44
N GLY A 496 9.23 -12.12 21.04
CA GLY A 496 9.33 -11.62 22.41
C GLY A 496 8.09 -11.88 23.27
N SER A 497 7.51 -10.82 23.85
CA SER A 497 6.30 -10.90 24.68
C SER A 497 5.04 -10.60 23.90
N LEU A 498 3.91 -11.04 24.44
CA LEU A 498 2.58 -10.48 24.17
C LEU A 498 2.13 -9.62 25.36
N ILE A 499 1.98 -8.30 25.17
CA ILE A 499 1.68 -7.37 26.28
C ILE A 499 0.39 -6.63 25.99
N MET A 500 -0.57 -6.70 26.91
CA MET A 500 -1.87 -6.03 26.83
C MET A 500 -1.97 -4.88 27.84
N GLY A 501 -2.45 -3.72 27.38
CA GLY A 501 -2.59 -2.51 28.19
C GLY A 501 -1.24 -1.96 28.64
N ASN A 502 -0.32 -1.71 27.70
CA ASN A 502 1.09 -1.40 28.01
C ASN A 502 1.29 -0.16 28.90
N LYS A 503 0.37 0.82 28.83
CA LYS A 503 0.45 2.09 29.59
C LYS A 503 -0.87 2.41 30.29
N ALA A 504 -0.81 3.21 31.35
CA ALA A 504 -2.02 3.79 31.93
C ALA A 504 -2.75 4.63 30.88
N GLY A 505 -4.07 4.43 30.74
CA GLY A 505 -4.89 5.08 29.70
C GLY A 505 -4.85 4.39 28.33
N SER A 506 -4.24 3.20 28.23
CA SER A 506 -4.31 2.37 27.02
C SER A 506 -5.71 1.89 26.69
N ALA A 507 -5.92 1.49 25.43
CA ALA A 507 -7.16 0.87 24.99
C ALA A 507 -7.50 -0.39 25.81
N THR A 508 -8.79 -0.62 26.01
CA THR A 508 -9.31 -1.90 26.49
C THR A 508 -9.11 -2.92 25.37
N ALA A 509 -8.26 -3.93 25.57
CA ALA A 509 -8.00 -4.94 24.55
C ALA A 509 -8.72 -6.26 24.87
N THR A 510 -9.35 -6.82 23.83
CA THR A 510 -9.92 -8.17 23.85
C THR A 510 -9.19 -9.02 22.83
N LEU A 511 -8.57 -10.10 23.31
CA LEU A 511 -7.96 -11.14 22.49
C LEU A 511 -8.89 -12.35 22.44
N ILE A 512 -9.35 -12.70 21.24
CA ILE A 512 -10.16 -13.90 20.98
C ILE A 512 -9.27 -14.87 20.20
N ASN A 513 -9.03 -16.05 20.75
CA ASN A 513 -8.12 -17.04 20.17
C ASN A 513 -8.84 -18.36 19.87
N GLU A 514 -8.80 -18.79 18.61
CA GLU A 514 -9.21 -20.11 18.11
C GLU A 514 -8.04 -20.87 17.45
N GLY A 515 -6.86 -20.25 17.35
CA GLY A 515 -5.64 -20.84 16.75
C GLY A 515 -4.48 -20.89 17.74
N ASP A 516 -3.26 -20.80 17.22
CA ASP A 516 -2.02 -20.90 18.00
C ASP A 516 -1.47 -19.53 18.36
N ILE A 517 -1.16 -19.32 19.65
CA ILE A 517 -0.38 -18.18 20.14
C ILE A 517 0.85 -18.71 20.86
N LEU A 518 2.04 -18.38 20.35
CA LEU A 518 3.32 -18.90 20.83
C LEU A 518 4.14 -17.79 21.50
N ALA A 519 3.66 -17.25 22.62
CA ALA A 519 4.36 -16.17 23.32
C ALA A 519 5.68 -16.66 23.94
N GLY A 520 6.80 -16.14 23.42
CA GLY A 520 8.15 -16.62 23.67
C GLY A 520 8.49 -16.92 25.14
N ALA A 521 9.29 -17.98 25.34
CA ALA A 521 9.64 -18.54 26.65
C ALA A 521 10.34 -17.55 27.61
N THR A 522 11.03 -16.53 27.09
CA THR A 522 11.78 -15.55 27.90
C THR A 522 10.97 -14.37 28.39
N SER A 523 9.85 -14.04 27.75
CA SER A 523 9.15 -12.76 28.01
C SER A 523 7.63 -12.90 28.18
N GLY A 524 7.05 -14.03 27.78
CA GLY A 524 5.70 -14.46 28.15
C GLY A 524 4.56 -13.53 27.71
N MET A 525 3.45 -13.61 28.44
CA MET A 525 2.24 -12.81 28.26
C MET A 525 1.94 -11.97 29.52
N GLN A 526 1.57 -10.71 29.34
CA GLN A 526 1.36 -9.76 30.45
C GLN A 526 0.11 -8.90 30.21
N LEU A 527 -0.74 -8.79 31.24
CA LEU A 527 -1.93 -7.91 31.26
C LEU A 527 -1.70 -6.83 32.33
N ASN A 528 -1.50 -5.60 31.87
CA ASN A 528 -0.91 -4.56 32.71
C ASN A 528 -1.92 -3.55 33.25
N HIS A 529 -2.48 -2.70 32.39
CA HIS A 529 -3.34 -1.58 32.77
C HIS A 529 -4.76 -1.73 32.21
N GLY A 530 -5.74 -1.14 32.91
CA GLY A 530 -7.14 -1.13 32.49
C GLY A 530 -7.76 -2.53 32.46
N THR A 531 -8.87 -2.66 31.73
CA THR A 531 -9.53 -3.95 31.53
C THR A 531 -8.95 -4.66 30.32
N GLN A 532 -8.42 -5.88 30.51
CA GLN A 532 -7.82 -6.70 29.46
C GLN A 532 -8.45 -8.09 29.47
N THR A 533 -8.90 -8.58 28.31
CA THR A 533 -9.66 -9.83 28.21
C THR A 533 -9.00 -10.81 27.25
N ILE A 534 -8.81 -12.06 27.68
CA ILE A 534 -8.46 -13.20 26.84
C ILE A 534 -9.67 -14.13 26.79
N GLN A 535 -10.08 -14.50 25.58
CA GLN A 535 -11.06 -15.54 25.30
C GLN A 535 -10.37 -16.63 24.47
N ASN A 536 -9.84 -17.65 25.14
CA ASN A 536 -9.29 -18.81 24.46
C ASN A 536 -10.42 -19.81 24.20
N LYS A 537 -10.81 -19.98 22.94
CA LYS A 537 -11.91 -20.84 22.50
C LYS A 537 -11.46 -22.30 22.40
N ALA A 538 -12.41 -23.21 22.20
CA ALA A 538 -12.18 -24.65 22.25
C ALA A 538 -11.04 -25.15 21.33
N ASP A 539 -10.86 -24.54 20.16
CA ASP A 539 -9.76 -24.87 19.23
C ASP A 539 -8.45 -24.10 19.53
N GLY A 540 -8.50 -23.12 20.44
CA GLY A 540 -7.39 -22.23 20.72
C GLY A 540 -6.33 -22.85 21.63
N TYR A 541 -5.07 -22.64 21.26
CA TYR A 541 -3.89 -23.00 22.03
C TYR A 541 -3.05 -21.74 22.32
N ILE A 542 -2.78 -21.49 23.59
CA ILE A 542 -1.89 -20.42 24.04
C ILE A 542 -0.72 -21.04 24.79
N GLN A 543 0.48 -20.85 24.25
CA GLN A 543 1.72 -21.13 24.95
C GLN A 543 2.34 -19.81 25.43
N ALA A 544 2.67 -19.73 26.71
CA ALA A 544 3.39 -18.59 27.27
C ALA A 544 4.54 -19.05 28.16
N GLY A 545 5.69 -18.38 28.07
CA GLY A 545 6.78 -18.58 29.03
C GLY A 545 6.38 -18.26 30.47
N ILE A 546 5.68 -17.13 30.63
CA ILE A 546 5.20 -16.57 31.89
C ILE A 546 3.83 -15.97 31.59
N LEU A 547 2.85 -16.07 32.49
CA LEU A 547 1.58 -15.36 32.37
C LEU A 547 1.37 -14.47 33.58
N LYS A 548 1.40 -13.15 33.38
CA LYS A 548 1.15 -12.16 34.44
C LYS A 548 -0.16 -11.45 34.20
N THR A 549 -0.97 -11.36 35.24
CA THR A 549 -2.25 -10.66 35.20
C THR A 549 -2.32 -9.57 36.24
N ALA A 550 -3.17 -8.59 35.93
CA ALA A 550 -3.51 -7.47 36.78
C ALA A 550 -2.29 -6.80 37.43
N MET A 551 -1.28 -6.42 36.63
CA MET A 551 0.01 -5.93 37.14
C MET A 551 -0.08 -4.61 37.91
N GLN A 552 -1.23 -3.93 37.87
CA GLN A 552 -1.46 -2.63 38.48
C GLN A 552 -2.75 -2.63 39.31
N ALA A 553 -2.81 -1.83 40.37
CA ALA A 553 -3.92 -1.87 41.32
C ALA A 553 -5.29 -1.53 40.70
N ASP A 554 -5.31 -0.77 39.61
CA ASP A 554 -6.51 -0.35 38.87
C ASP A 554 -6.85 -1.26 37.68
N SER A 555 -6.09 -2.33 37.47
CA SER A 555 -6.27 -3.22 36.32
C SER A 555 -7.26 -4.35 36.60
N VAL A 556 -7.97 -4.78 35.55
CA VAL A 556 -8.86 -5.93 35.57
C VAL A 556 -8.46 -6.87 34.44
N SER A 557 -8.00 -8.06 34.78
CA SER A 557 -7.65 -9.12 33.83
C SER A 557 -8.71 -10.20 33.83
N ILE A 558 -9.26 -10.52 32.65
CA ILE A 558 -10.29 -11.54 32.48
C ILE A 558 -9.75 -12.61 31.54
N ILE A 559 -9.76 -13.87 31.96
CA ILE A 559 -9.35 -15.02 31.16
C ILE A 559 -10.51 -16.00 31.12
N SER A 560 -11.08 -16.23 29.94
CA SER A 560 -12.03 -17.31 29.69
C SER A 560 -11.33 -18.36 28.84
N ASN A 561 -11.20 -19.58 29.36
CA ASN A 561 -10.53 -20.69 28.70
C ASN A 561 -11.50 -21.84 28.41
N GLU A 562 -11.70 -22.14 27.14
CA GLU A 562 -12.42 -23.30 26.62
C GLU A 562 -11.48 -24.27 25.89
N GLY A 563 -10.26 -23.83 25.53
CA GLY A 563 -9.21 -24.61 24.84
C GLY A 563 -8.02 -24.90 25.76
N GLU A 564 -6.79 -24.81 25.24
CA GLU A 564 -5.58 -25.10 26.00
C GLU A 564 -4.74 -23.83 26.27
N ILE A 565 -4.39 -23.61 27.55
CA ILE A 565 -3.40 -22.64 27.98
C ILE A 565 -2.25 -23.41 28.64
N LEU A 566 -1.04 -23.27 28.09
CA LEU A 566 0.17 -23.88 28.60
C LEU A 566 1.20 -22.80 28.98
N VAL A 567 1.41 -22.63 30.29
CA VAL A 567 2.46 -21.78 30.83
C VAL A 567 3.72 -22.61 31.09
N THR A 568 4.68 -22.53 30.17
CA THR A 568 5.88 -23.37 30.15
C THR A 568 7.10 -22.59 29.66
N ARG A 569 8.21 -22.68 30.40
CA ARG A 569 9.50 -22.08 30.04
C ARG A 569 10.59 -23.15 29.95
N GLY A 570 11.52 -22.96 29.01
CA GLY A 570 12.85 -23.55 29.10
C GLY A 570 13.71 -22.75 30.08
N ASP A 571 13.75 -23.24 31.32
CA ASP A 571 14.66 -22.90 32.42
C ASP A 571 14.73 -21.42 32.95
N PRO A 572 14.49 -21.16 34.25
CA PRO A 572 14.11 -22.11 35.29
C PRO A 572 12.63 -22.08 35.71
N PHE A 573 11.78 -21.12 35.28
CA PHE A 573 10.42 -21.05 35.84
C PHE A 573 9.38 -20.53 34.84
N GLY A 574 8.40 -21.37 34.50
CA GLY A 574 7.14 -20.93 33.90
C GLY A 574 6.09 -20.78 34.99
N TYR A 575 5.70 -19.55 35.28
CA TYR A 575 4.82 -19.22 36.41
C TYR A 575 3.63 -18.38 35.96
N PHE A 576 2.51 -18.58 36.67
CA PHE A 576 1.35 -17.71 36.60
C PHE A 576 1.33 -16.81 37.82
N THR A 577 1.13 -15.50 37.63
CA THR A 577 0.97 -14.57 38.76
C THR A 577 -0.13 -13.54 38.54
N SER A 578 -0.89 -13.29 39.60
CA SER A 578 -1.82 -12.16 39.74
C SER A 578 -1.26 -11.18 40.77
N VAL A 579 -0.99 -9.94 40.35
CA VAL A 579 -0.12 -9.03 41.11
C VAL A 579 -0.89 -8.07 42.02
N ALA A 580 -1.58 -7.06 41.45
CA ALA A 580 -2.05 -5.90 42.21
C ALA A 580 -3.53 -5.56 42.02
N GLY A 581 -4.11 -5.87 40.86
CA GLY A 581 -5.51 -5.56 40.54
C GLY A 581 -6.43 -6.78 40.65
N THR A 582 -7.49 -6.78 39.84
CA THR A 582 -8.46 -7.87 39.78
C THR A 582 -8.11 -8.86 38.67
N THR A 583 -8.00 -10.14 38.99
CA THR A 583 -7.85 -11.24 38.03
C THR A 583 -9.05 -12.17 38.13
N LEU A 584 -9.72 -12.43 37.00
CA LEU A 584 -10.83 -13.37 36.89
C LEU A 584 -10.46 -14.45 35.87
N VAL A 585 -10.39 -15.70 36.30
CA VAL A 585 -10.12 -16.86 35.42
C VAL A 585 -11.32 -17.79 35.45
N HIS A 586 -11.84 -18.11 34.28
CA HIS A 586 -12.86 -19.13 34.09
C HIS A 586 -12.30 -20.20 33.16
N ASN A 587 -12.07 -21.40 33.71
CA ASN A 587 -11.67 -22.57 32.94
C ASN A 587 -12.90 -23.48 32.74
N ALA A 588 -13.47 -23.45 31.54
CA ALA A 588 -14.66 -24.22 31.20
C ALA A 588 -14.38 -25.73 31.20
N ALA A 589 -15.43 -26.55 31.15
CA ALA A 589 -15.31 -28.01 31.19
C ALA A 589 -14.43 -28.62 30.08
N SER A 590 -14.36 -27.98 28.91
CA SER A 590 -13.46 -28.40 27.81
C SER A 590 -12.04 -27.85 27.94
N GLY A 591 -11.83 -26.88 28.83
CA GLY A 591 -10.59 -26.14 28.97
C GLY A 591 -9.52 -26.90 29.74
N THR A 592 -8.28 -26.78 29.27
CA THR A 592 -7.08 -27.22 29.96
C THR A 592 -6.21 -26.01 30.29
N PHE A 593 -5.86 -25.83 31.56
CA PHE A 593 -4.96 -24.77 32.03
C PHE A 593 -3.79 -25.40 32.77
N THR A 594 -2.60 -25.38 32.16
CA THR A 594 -1.39 -25.98 32.74
C THR A 594 -0.35 -24.93 33.05
N VAL A 595 0.14 -24.90 34.29
CA VAL A 595 1.31 -24.14 34.72
C VAL A 595 2.39 -25.13 35.12
N ARG A 596 3.56 -25.06 34.49
CA ARG A 596 4.58 -26.10 34.70
C ARG A 596 5.32 -26.00 36.05
N TYR A 597 5.34 -24.83 36.66
CA TYR A 597 5.97 -24.58 37.96
C TYR A 597 4.95 -23.94 38.90
N ASP A 598 5.26 -22.79 39.47
CA ASP A 598 4.47 -22.18 40.53
C ASP A 598 3.35 -21.27 40.00
N MET A 599 2.27 -21.21 40.77
CA MET A 599 1.17 -20.28 40.59
C MET A 599 1.07 -19.41 41.85
N THR A 600 1.15 -18.08 41.70
CA THR A 600 1.05 -17.15 42.82
C THR A 600 -0.12 -16.19 42.62
N LEU A 601 -1.08 -16.19 43.54
CA LEU A 601 -2.31 -15.41 43.40
C LEU A 601 -2.34 -14.25 44.39
N SER A 602 -2.79 -13.09 43.90
CA SER A 602 -3.01 -11.87 44.69
C SER A 602 -1.79 -11.45 45.54
N GLU A 603 -0.68 -11.15 44.86
CA GLU A 603 0.61 -10.80 45.48
C GLU A 603 0.57 -9.55 46.37
N GLN A 604 -0.32 -8.59 46.08
CA GLN A 604 -0.45 -7.33 46.81
C GLN A 604 -1.80 -7.21 47.52
N SER A 605 -1.85 -6.36 48.56
CA SER A 605 -3.06 -6.18 49.39
C SER A 605 -4.26 -5.60 48.64
N THR A 606 -4.06 -4.97 47.49
CA THR A 606 -5.14 -4.47 46.63
C THR A 606 -5.68 -5.51 45.66
N ALA A 607 -5.01 -6.67 45.56
CA ALA A 607 -5.32 -7.66 44.55
C ALA A 607 -6.50 -8.55 44.94
N PHE A 608 -7.35 -8.84 43.96
CA PHE A 608 -8.40 -9.84 44.06
C PHE A 608 -8.26 -10.84 42.92
N THR A 609 -8.22 -12.13 43.23
CA THR A 609 -8.18 -13.18 42.21
C THR A 609 -9.36 -14.11 42.39
N SER A 610 -10.15 -14.34 41.35
CA SER A 610 -11.18 -15.36 41.32
C SER A 610 -10.87 -16.36 40.22
N ILE A 611 -10.87 -17.64 40.55
CA ILE A 611 -10.70 -18.75 39.62
C ILE A 611 -11.93 -19.64 39.74
N THR A 612 -12.66 -19.83 38.64
CA THR A 612 -13.71 -20.83 38.51
C THR A 612 -13.24 -21.91 37.56
N ASN A 613 -13.14 -23.15 38.04
CA ASN A 613 -12.62 -24.28 37.28
C ASN A 613 -13.64 -25.40 37.17
N SER A 614 -14.08 -25.65 35.94
CA SER A 614 -14.89 -26.81 35.55
C SER A 614 -14.14 -27.79 34.65
N GLY A 615 -12.97 -27.40 34.14
CA GLY A 615 -12.12 -28.21 33.26
C GLY A 615 -10.96 -28.87 34.00
N THR A 616 -9.86 -29.07 33.27
CA THR A 616 -8.61 -29.58 33.84
C THR A 616 -7.64 -28.43 34.12
N MET A 617 -7.14 -28.35 35.34
CA MET A 617 -6.07 -27.44 35.72
C MET A 617 -4.91 -28.24 36.34
N SER A 618 -3.68 -27.89 35.99
CA SER A 618 -2.49 -28.51 36.58
C SER A 618 -1.42 -27.47 36.88
N VAL A 619 -0.82 -27.57 38.06
CA VAL A 619 0.29 -26.74 38.51
C VAL A 619 1.42 -27.68 38.91
N GLY A 620 2.56 -27.62 38.24
CA GLY A 620 3.67 -28.55 38.50
C GLY A 620 4.42 -28.29 39.81
N GLY A 621 4.38 -27.05 40.32
CA GLY A 621 4.96 -26.63 41.59
C GLY A 621 3.90 -26.23 42.61
N ASP A 622 4.18 -25.16 43.34
CA ASP A 622 3.32 -24.69 44.43
C ASP A 622 2.20 -23.77 43.92
N LEU A 623 1.02 -23.85 44.53
CA LEU A 623 -0.06 -22.87 44.39
C LEU A 623 -0.15 -22.04 45.66
N SER A 624 0.33 -20.80 45.61
CA SER A 624 0.23 -19.83 46.71
C SER A 624 -1.03 -18.99 46.57
N LEU A 625 -1.96 -19.14 47.52
CA LEU A 625 -3.20 -18.37 47.57
C LEU A 625 -3.02 -17.10 48.38
N ALA A 626 -3.46 -15.97 47.80
CA ALA A 626 -3.58 -14.68 48.47
C ALA A 626 -2.38 -14.29 49.34
N LEU A 627 -1.22 -14.02 48.72
CA LEU A 627 -0.01 -13.64 49.46
C LEU A 627 -0.25 -12.44 50.38
N LEU A 628 -0.96 -11.42 49.88
CA LEU A 628 -1.37 -10.23 50.64
C LEU A 628 -2.82 -9.81 50.39
N GLY A 629 -3.42 -10.24 49.27
CA GLY A 629 -4.76 -9.80 48.83
C GLY A 629 -5.88 -10.76 49.21
N LYS A 630 -6.87 -10.90 48.31
CA LYS A 630 -7.98 -11.86 48.43
C LYS A 630 -7.99 -12.85 47.26
N THR A 631 -8.29 -14.12 47.51
CA THR A 631 -8.45 -15.15 46.47
C THR A 631 -9.74 -15.94 46.64
N GLU A 632 -10.44 -16.23 45.55
CA GLU A 632 -11.57 -17.15 45.49
C GLU A 632 -11.24 -18.25 44.48
N LEU A 633 -11.26 -19.51 44.92
CA LEU A 633 -11.05 -20.68 44.07
C LEU A 633 -12.30 -21.55 44.13
N VAL A 634 -13.05 -21.59 43.02
CA VAL A 634 -14.29 -22.35 42.89
C VAL A 634 -14.05 -23.54 41.97
N MET A 635 -14.28 -24.74 42.47
CA MET A 635 -14.12 -26.01 41.77
C MET A 635 -15.49 -26.58 41.37
N ASP A 636 -16.00 -26.13 40.23
CA ASP A 636 -17.32 -26.49 39.68
C ASP A 636 -17.21 -27.69 38.74
N ALA A 637 -17.06 -28.89 39.31
CA ALA A 637 -16.87 -30.19 38.64
C ALA A 637 -15.50 -30.42 37.95
N GLY A 638 -14.59 -29.45 37.97
CA GLY A 638 -13.25 -29.56 37.38
C GLY A 638 -12.23 -30.31 38.25
N THR A 639 -11.06 -30.57 37.68
CA THR A 639 -9.90 -31.11 38.39
C THR A 639 -8.80 -30.06 38.52
N LEU A 640 -8.13 -30.00 39.67
CA LEU A 640 -6.90 -29.24 39.89
C LEU A 640 -5.86 -30.18 40.51
N THR A 641 -4.80 -30.46 39.77
CA THR A 641 -3.67 -31.28 40.25
C THR A 641 -2.45 -30.40 40.54
N LEU A 642 -1.91 -30.48 41.75
CA LEU A 642 -0.68 -29.80 42.16
C LEU A 642 0.46 -30.80 42.35
N GLY A 643 1.59 -30.57 41.69
CA GLY A 643 2.82 -31.34 41.93
C GLY A 643 3.56 -30.92 43.20
N GLY A 644 3.30 -29.71 43.70
CA GLY A 644 3.83 -29.17 44.96
C GLY A 644 2.75 -28.97 46.02
N ALA A 645 2.91 -27.91 46.81
CA ALA A 645 2.02 -27.58 47.91
C ALA A 645 0.89 -26.61 47.50
N LEU A 646 -0.30 -26.80 48.09
CA LEU A 646 -1.25 -25.70 48.24
C LEU A 646 -0.86 -24.87 49.46
N VAL A 647 -0.46 -23.62 49.25
CA VAL A 647 0.06 -22.73 50.30
C VAL A 647 -0.97 -21.65 50.63
N MET A 648 -1.43 -21.62 51.87
CA MET A 648 -2.30 -20.57 52.41
C MET A 648 -1.47 -19.64 53.29
N THR A 649 -1.31 -18.38 52.88
CA THR A 649 -0.35 -17.47 53.52
C THR A 649 -1.01 -16.59 54.59
N ASN A 650 -0.27 -16.25 55.65
CA ASN A 650 -0.74 -15.41 56.75
C ASN A 650 -1.05 -13.93 56.32
N GLY A 651 -0.64 -13.52 55.11
CA GLY A 651 -0.76 -12.13 54.65
C GLY A 651 -2.09 -11.76 53.99
N GLY A 652 -2.87 -12.73 53.49
CA GLY A 652 -4.11 -12.49 52.76
C GLY A 652 -5.31 -13.28 53.28
N SER A 653 -6.37 -13.32 52.47
CA SER A 653 -7.61 -14.06 52.76
C SER A 653 -8.10 -14.82 51.54
N GLY A 654 -8.88 -15.87 51.74
CA GLY A 654 -9.46 -16.57 50.61
C GLY A 654 -10.64 -17.48 50.91
N LEU A 655 -11.27 -17.92 49.83
CA LEU A 655 -12.34 -18.89 49.85
C LEU A 655 -11.98 -19.99 48.85
N ILE A 656 -12.06 -21.24 49.27
CA ILE A 656 -12.05 -22.39 48.37
C ILE A 656 -13.45 -22.99 48.43
N ASP A 657 -14.15 -23.06 47.31
CA ASP A 657 -15.47 -23.67 47.20
C ASP A 657 -15.37 -24.94 46.35
N LEU A 658 -15.54 -26.09 47.01
CA LEU A 658 -15.45 -27.42 46.44
C LEU A 658 -16.85 -27.98 46.19
N ASN A 659 -17.48 -27.46 45.14
CA ASN A 659 -18.82 -27.88 44.74
C ASN A 659 -18.87 -29.36 44.34
N SER A 660 -18.28 -29.72 43.22
CA SER A 660 -18.20 -31.12 42.78
C SER A 660 -16.87 -31.45 42.10
N GLY A 661 -15.90 -30.54 42.20
CA GLY A 661 -14.57 -30.73 41.65
C GLY A 661 -13.64 -31.53 42.55
N LEU A 662 -12.50 -31.91 41.98
CA LEU A 662 -11.42 -32.65 42.63
C LEU A 662 -10.20 -31.75 42.77
N LEU A 663 -9.68 -31.65 43.98
CA LEU A 663 -8.40 -31.02 44.29
C LEU A 663 -7.41 -32.11 44.70
N ASP A 664 -6.39 -32.33 43.88
CA ASP A 664 -5.36 -33.38 44.06
C ASP A 664 -4.01 -32.72 44.33
N LEU A 665 -3.46 -32.94 45.52
CA LEU A 665 -2.39 -32.13 46.11
C LEU A 665 -1.18 -33.00 46.50
N GLY A 666 0.03 -32.55 46.15
CA GLY A 666 1.26 -33.13 46.70
C GLY A 666 1.43 -32.86 48.20
N SER A 667 1.03 -31.67 48.67
CA SER A 667 0.94 -31.37 50.11
C SER A 667 0.02 -30.18 50.38
N LEU A 668 -0.40 -30.02 51.63
CA LEU A 668 -1.15 -28.85 52.10
C LEU A 668 -0.32 -28.10 53.15
N ASP A 669 0.00 -26.83 52.89
CA ASP A 669 0.69 -25.95 53.85
C ASP A 669 -0.27 -24.86 54.30
N MET A 670 -0.91 -25.12 55.44
CA MET A 670 -1.65 -24.11 56.19
C MET A 670 -0.71 -23.62 57.28
N ASN A 671 -0.11 -22.44 57.10
CA ASN A 671 0.79 -21.85 58.08
C ASN A 671 0.00 -21.40 59.33
N LEU A 672 -0.40 -22.38 60.16
CA LEU A 672 -1.24 -22.25 61.36
C LEU A 672 -0.41 -22.05 62.65
N GLU A 673 0.92 -21.95 62.55
CA GLU A 673 1.82 -21.98 63.72
C GLU A 673 1.79 -20.70 64.59
N ASP A 674 1.15 -19.62 64.15
CA ASP A 674 0.96 -18.41 64.97
C ASP A 674 -0.40 -18.45 65.70
N GLU A 675 -0.38 -18.69 67.01
CA GLU A 675 -1.55 -18.81 67.93
C GLU A 675 -2.51 -17.58 67.96
N ASN A 676 -2.30 -16.55 67.13
CA ASN A 676 -3.12 -15.33 67.04
C ASN A 676 -3.75 -15.09 65.66
N VAL A 677 -3.64 -16.01 64.71
CA VAL A 677 -4.16 -15.84 63.34
C VAL A 677 -5.42 -16.69 63.18
N TYR A 678 -6.59 -16.09 63.41
CA TYR A 678 -7.86 -16.70 63.03
C TYR A 678 -7.91 -16.87 61.51
N ALA A 679 -8.48 -17.99 61.05
CA ALA A 679 -8.54 -18.41 59.65
C ALA A 679 -9.07 -17.30 58.73
N ASN A 680 -8.18 -16.66 57.96
CA ASN A 680 -8.56 -15.79 56.85
C ASN A 680 -9.00 -16.59 55.61
N TYR A 681 -8.98 -17.93 55.70
CA TYR A 681 -9.36 -18.84 54.64
C TYR A 681 -10.51 -19.73 55.10
N SER A 682 -11.50 -19.89 54.22
CA SER A 682 -12.59 -20.85 54.41
C SER A 682 -12.58 -21.84 53.25
N VAL A 683 -12.76 -23.12 53.55
CA VAL A 683 -12.97 -24.17 52.55
C VAL A 683 -14.40 -24.68 52.68
N LEU A 684 -15.25 -24.35 51.73
CA LEU A 684 -16.62 -24.83 51.63
C LEU A 684 -16.66 -26.12 50.82
N MET A 685 -17.39 -27.11 51.29
CA MET A 685 -17.57 -28.39 50.59
C MET A 685 -19.07 -28.70 50.45
N SER A 686 -19.55 -28.83 49.21
CA SER A 686 -20.95 -29.21 48.92
C SER A 686 -21.07 -30.49 48.08
N GLY A 687 -19.94 -31.12 47.74
CA GLY A 687 -19.88 -32.38 46.98
C GLY A 687 -18.53 -32.71 46.32
N GLY A 688 -17.52 -31.84 46.41
CA GLY A 688 -16.17 -32.08 45.90
C GLY A 688 -15.29 -32.91 46.84
N GLU A 689 -14.07 -33.20 46.38
CA GLU A 689 -13.08 -33.99 47.11
C GLU A 689 -11.71 -33.29 47.14
N ILE A 690 -10.99 -33.43 48.26
CA ILE A 690 -9.56 -33.08 48.37
C ILE A 690 -8.76 -34.35 48.62
N TRP A 691 -7.70 -34.54 47.86
CA TRP A 691 -6.73 -35.63 48.00
C TRP A 691 -5.36 -35.01 48.29
N VAL A 692 -4.66 -35.53 49.30
CA VAL A 692 -3.29 -35.13 49.65
C VAL A 692 -2.40 -36.36 49.72
N ASP A 693 -1.22 -36.29 49.10
CA ASP A 693 -0.20 -37.35 49.21
C ASP A 693 0.26 -37.57 50.65
N GLY A 694 0.31 -38.83 51.07
CA GLY A 694 0.75 -39.22 52.41
C GLY A 694 -0.36 -39.22 53.45
N ASP A 695 0.00 -39.61 54.68
CA ASP A 695 -0.93 -39.72 55.79
C ASP A 695 -0.88 -38.43 56.63
N VAL A 696 -1.83 -37.53 56.38
CA VAL A 696 -2.04 -36.25 57.09
C VAL A 696 -3.33 -36.25 57.91
N TYR A 697 -3.79 -37.46 58.31
CA TYR A 697 -5.09 -37.65 58.96
C TYR A 697 -5.28 -36.82 60.23
N ASP A 698 -4.28 -36.82 61.12
CA ASP A 698 -4.36 -36.12 62.41
C ASP A 698 -4.43 -34.59 62.22
N ASP A 699 -3.64 -34.04 61.28
CA ASP A 699 -3.60 -32.60 60.98
C ASP A 699 -4.95 -32.09 60.43
N TRP A 700 -5.65 -32.92 59.65
CA TRP A 700 -6.96 -32.57 59.08
C TRP A 700 -8.09 -32.65 60.10
N THR A 701 -8.04 -33.60 61.03
CA THR A 701 -9.02 -33.65 62.12
C THR A 701 -8.94 -32.40 63.01
N ASP A 702 -7.74 -31.86 63.24
CA ASP A 702 -7.55 -30.60 63.97
C ASP A 702 -8.03 -29.39 63.13
N ALA A 703 -7.75 -29.36 61.82
CA ALA A 703 -8.22 -28.27 60.95
C ALA A 703 -9.75 -28.20 60.82
N ILE A 704 -10.44 -29.35 60.78
CA ILE A 704 -11.91 -29.42 60.81
C ILE A 704 -12.43 -28.90 62.16
N ALA A 705 -11.80 -29.29 63.28
CA ALA A 705 -12.19 -28.82 64.61
C ALA A 705 -12.00 -27.29 64.80
N LEU A 706 -11.06 -26.70 64.05
CA LEU A 706 -10.81 -25.26 64.01
C LEU A 706 -11.73 -24.48 63.06
N GLY A 707 -12.63 -25.16 62.32
CA GLY A 707 -13.59 -24.53 61.42
C GLY A 707 -13.01 -24.02 60.10
N VAL A 708 -11.84 -24.52 59.69
CA VAL A 708 -11.23 -24.16 58.39
C VAL A 708 -12.01 -24.81 57.23
N PHE A 709 -12.52 -26.02 57.46
CA PHE A 709 -13.39 -26.76 56.54
C PHE A 709 -14.83 -26.71 57.03
N GLU A 710 -15.73 -26.24 56.18
CA GLU A 710 -17.16 -26.12 56.45
C GLU A 710 -17.96 -26.86 55.37
N TYR A 711 -19.02 -27.54 55.78
CA TYR A 711 -19.98 -28.12 54.86
C TYR A 711 -21.03 -27.06 54.49
N ASP A 712 -21.19 -26.82 53.19
CA ASP A 712 -22.15 -25.84 52.64
C ASP A 712 -23.39 -26.57 52.11
N GLY A 713 -24.31 -26.89 53.03
CA GLY A 713 -25.56 -27.57 52.71
C GLY A 713 -26.76 -26.86 53.34
N ASP A 714 -27.60 -26.27 52.49
CA ASP A 714 -28.75 -25.47 52.93
C ASP A 714 -29.90 -26.27 53.55
N ASP A 715 -29.95 -27.61 53.46
CA ASP A 715 -31.13 -28.38 53.94
C ASP A 715 -30.92 -29.90 54.21
N LEU A 716 -29.67 -30.42 54.20
CA LEU A 716 -29.39 -31.85 54.45
C LEU A 716 -28.11 -32.02 55.27
N ASP A 717 -28.19 -32.74 56.40
CA ASP A 717 -27.11 -33.02 57.37
C ASP A 717 -25.98 -33.88 56.74
N GLY A 718 -25.10 -33.26 55.95
CA GLY A 718 -23.86 -33.87 55.47
C GLY A 718 -22.76 -33.80 56.53
N GLU A 719 -21.95 -34.85 56.66
CA GLU A 719 -20.78 -34.88 57.55
C GLU A 719 -19.50 -34.90 56.71
N LEU A 720 -18.52 -34.06 57.10
CA LEU A 720 -17.17 -34.11 56.54
C LEU A 720 -16.47 -35.38 57.02
N ALA A 721 -15.89 -36.15 56.11
CA ALA A 721 -15.17 -37.36 56.43
C ALA A 721 -13.76 -37.34 55.88
N VAL A 722 -12.83 -37.83 56.70
CA VAL A 722 -11.43 -38.05 56.32
C VAL A 722 -11.18 -39.55 56.24
N THR A 723 -10.61 -40.02 55.14
CA THR A 723 -10.14 -41.40 54.96
C THR A 723 -8.69 -41.42 54.49
N PHE A 724 -8.00 -42.54 54.69
CA PHE A 724 -6.71 -42.79 54.09
C PHE A 724 -6.84 -43.97 53.14
N GLU A 725 -6.71 -43.73 51.83
CA GLU A 725 -6.83 -44.73 50.78
C GLU A 725 -5.80 -44.52 49.67
N ASP A 726 -5.27 -45.62 49.13
CA ASP A 726 -4.32 -45.64 48.01
C ASP A 726 -3.06 -44.76 48.16
N GLY A 727 -2.65 -44.47 49.41
CA GLY A 727 -1.47 -43.64 49.70
C GLY A 727 -1.76 -42.15 49.85
N HIS A 728 -3.04 -41.76 49.81
CA HIS A 728 -3.51 -40.39 49.98
C HIS A 728 -4.46 -40.27 51.18
N THR A 729 -4.40 -39.13 51.87
CA THR A 729 -5.48 -38.69 52.76
C THR A 729 -6.54 -37.98 51.91
N LYS A 730 -7.80 -38.42 52.06
CA LYS A 730 -8.95 -37.92 51.31
C LYS A 730 -9.95 -37.26 52.25
N LEU A 731 -10.44 -36.07 51.87
CA LEU A 731 -11.51 -35.32 52.54
C LEU A 731 -12.67 -35.16 51.56
N TYR A 732 -13.86 -35.52 52.02
CA TYR A 732 -15.06 -35.51 51.20
C TYR A 732 -16.32 -35.38 52.06
N VAL A 733 -17.44 -35.05 51.42
CA VAL A 733 -18.76 -34.99 52.05
C VAL A 733 -19.44 -36.35 51.98
N ILE A 734 -19.93 -36.88 53.10
CA ILE A 734 -20.79 -38.07 53.13
C ILE A 734 -22.26 -37.65 52.99
N PRO A 735 -22.96 -38.01 51.90
CA PRO A 735 -24.41 -37.80 51.82
C PRO A 735 -25.17 -38.77 52.73
N GLU A 736 -26.23 -38.28 53.37
CA GLU A 736 -26.89 -38.93 54.51
C GLU A 736 -27.88 -40.11 54.23
N PRO A 737 -27.71 -40.96 53.20
CA PRO A 737 -28.15 -42.36 53.33
C PRO A 737 -27.02 -43.28 53.81
N ALA A 738 -25.75 -42.87 53.66
CA ALA A 738 -24.59 -43.71 53.92
C ALA A 738 -24.21 -43.77 55.41
N THR A 739 -24.43 -42.70 56.16
CA THR A 739 -24.14 -42.59 57.61
C THR A 739 -24.93 -43.61 58.43
N LEU A 740 -26.20 -43.84 58.07
CA LEU A 740 -27.03 -44.89 58.68
C LEU A 740 -26.54 -46.32 58.34
N GLY A 741 -25.97 -46.54 57.16
CA GLY A 741 -25.37 -47.81 56.76
C GLY A 741 -24.06 -48.13 57.47
N LEU A 742 -23.19 -47.12 57.69
CA LEU A 742 -21.91 -47.28 58.37
C LEU A 742 -22.07 -47.51 59.89
N ILE A 743 -23.07 -46.86 60.51
CA ILE A 743 -23.47 -47.13 61.90
C ILE A 743 -24.06 -48.55 62.06
N LEU A 744 -24.78 -49.05 61.04
CA LEU A 744 -25.30 -50.43 61.04
C LEU A 744 -24.20 -51.50 60.89
N LEU A 745 -23.13 -51.24 60.13
CA LEU A 745 -22.00 -52.17 60.00
C LEU A 745 -21.09 -52.20 61.25
N SER A 746 -20.80 -51.04 61.84
CA SER A 746 -20.02 -50.95 63.08
C SER A 746 -20.77 -51.51 64.29
N GLY A 747 -22.10 -51.39 64.32
CA GLY A 747 -22.97 -52.09 65.28
C GLY A 747 -23.01 -53.62 65.12
N ALA A 748 -22.87 -54.13 63.88
CA ALA A 748 -22.87 -55.58 63.60
C ALA A 748 -21.54 -56.26 64.01
N VAL A 749 -20.40 -55.56 63.91
CA VAL A 749 -19.09 -56.10 64.35
C VAL A 749 -19.04 -56.25 65.88
N LEU A 750 -19.72 -55.39 66.64
CA LEU A 750 -19.83 -55.54 68.10
C LEU A 750 -20.75 -56.70 68.54
N LEU A 751 -21.65 -57.18 67.67
CA LEU A 751 -22.54 -58.30 68.00
C LEU A 751 -21.98 -59.70 67.62
N ILE A 752 -20.99 -59.78 66.73
CA ILE A 752 -20.37 -61.06 66.33
C ILE A 752 -19.16 -61.42 67.22
N GLY A 753 -18.50 -60.42 67.85
CA GLY A 753 -17.40 -60.65 68.80
C GLY A 753 -17.79 -61.24 70.16
N ARG A 754 -19.09 -61.34 70.48
CA ARG A 754 -19.57 -61.83 71.80
C ARG A 754 -20.15 -63.26 71.79
N ARG A 755 -19.95 -64.03 70.71
CA ARG A 755 -20.45 -65.41 70.61
C ARG A 755 -19.43 -66.45 70.13
N ILE A 756 -18.16 -66.34 70.57
CA ILE A 756 -17.22 -67.48 70.65
C ILE A 756 -16.43 -67.36 71.96
N ARG A 757 -16.99 -67.88 73.07
CA ARG A 757 -16.26 -68.44 74.22
C ARG A 757 -17.26 -69.06 75.21
N ARG A 758 -17.53 -70.34 74.95
CA ARG A 758 -18.02 -71.47 75.78
C ARG A 758 -19.20 -72.17 75.14
#